data_AF-A0A7K1X234-F1
#
_entry.id   AF-A0A7K1X234-F1
#
_cell.length_a   1.000
_cell.length_b   1.000
_cell.length_c   1.000
_cell.angle_alpha   90.00
_cell.angle_beta   90.00
_cell.angle_gamma   90.00
#
_symmetry.space_group_name_H-M   'P 1'
#
loop_
_entity.id
_entity.type
_entity.pdbx_description
1 polymer ?
#
loop_
_entity_poly.entity_id
_entity_poly.type
_entity_poly.pdbx_seq_one_letter_code
_entity_poly.pdbx_strand_id
1 'polypeptide(L)'
;MLSICFLGVYVSFFFNFILKKITTTNISEAMKEELSTQETNFKVILENYPSTWPKEGFIDLNIHDLPHHSSVVEWWYLNCHVVSKEGKKLSLFASFFRLTLGKDEYGDYKHTHSMIWSLSDLTDGKYYSNSLLDKETPTEILKIIKRNEGKNVGNKLVRRALKEVYEKGNLPLPDKLLKEPAKVGIKDLLLEYDGNSFKKDDQNNYHLKLENLSDGITCDIEFVPLTKPIRHGKDGLVRGIRKEDMFYYFIPKCIARGEIKIGDEIYEVKGSGWYDHEFSGSAEETSAIEFKHDVAWNWAALQMDNDCQISAYNLFDNTDNGKPLGGTVIVIDKDGNENSIEDFSFVPEQYWTSSGTFVSYPISWKFEIPKMNIYLSITANFPEQEFITILSPPALWEGSVSVTGNFMGTQVSGCGYIERNGFNTNDNIENFLKGIGKATQKSVESLLPLNPTDDQFYRLVDSPLGIDFFTSEDKEQYISSVIKPIREVVDRSKKAWRSYVFLACMDAVGGNSQPFIDWLAMPELIHTGSLIVDDVQDRSDTRRGGTALHHLYGEALAINTGNVCYFIGELFTYSPKLADQTRLKVYEMYFEMMRVAHAGQAMDISGLHSFMSEVVNSGDSSVLEKKIYTIHRLKTAAPACTLAKMGAIIGGGNEEEIDALGNFFEAIGVAYQIMDDVLNLEGYENNLKDKGEDITAGKITMPVAKAMRLLPLDKREYIWKTIQTLPKDHEIIKSVIVLLEDCGAIHECRKEAEELMEGAWKKVDKIIADSFFKIKLRTFGWYALKIE
;
A
#
# COMPACT_ATOMS: atom_id res chain seq x y z
N MET A 1 12.59 24.44 -18.84
CA MET A 1 13.89 24.48 -18.12
C MET A 1 13.77 23.85 -16.72
N LEU A 2 12.99 22.78 -16.61
CA LEU A 2 12.75 21.98 -15.40
C LEU A 2 12.64 20.54 -15.90
N SER A 3 13.58 19.70 -15.51
CA SER A 3 13.65 18.25 -15.79
C SER A 3 14.20 17.58 -14.51
N ILE A 4 14.10 16.26 -14.39
CA ILE A 4 14.53 15.29 -13.34
C ILE A 4 14.72 13.96 -14.08
N CYS A 5 15.64 13.12 -13.58
CA CYS A 5 15.80 11.72 -14.00
C CYS A 5 15.48 10.70 -12.90
N PHE A 6 15.33 9.46 -13.36
CA PHE A 6 14.53 8.37 -12.80
C PHE A 6 15.41 7.48 -11.95
N LEU A 7 14.89 6.42 -11.32
CA LEU A 7 15.61 5.41 -10.51
C LEU A 7 16.49 5.82 -9.30
N GLY A 8 17.04 7.03 -9.23
CA GLY A 8 17.84 7.53 -8.10
C GLY A 8 17.03 8.12 -6.95
N VAL A 9 15.76 8.38 -7.22
CA VAL A 9 14.80 8.87 -6.22
C VAL A 9 14.40 7.75 -5.22
N TYR A 10 14.68 6.50 -5.57
CA TYR A 10 14.30 5.28 -4.83
C TYR A 10 14.96 5.14 -3.47
N VAL A 11 15.94 5.98 -3.12
CA VAL A 11 16.74 5.76 -1.90
C VAL A 11 16.51 6.87 -0.87
N SER A 12 15.64 7.84 -1.17
CA SER A 12 15.58 9.07 -0.37
C SER A 12 14.56 9.13 0.76
N PHE A 13 13.61 8.20 0.83
CA PHE A 13 12.79 8.11 2.04
C PHE A 13 13.66 7.84 3.28
N PHE A 14 14.78 7.13 3.07
CA PHE A 14 15.79 6.88 4.09
C PHE A 14 16.76 8.05 4.26
N PHE A 15 17.37 8.54 3.18
CA PHE A 15 18.67 9.21 3.33
C PHE A 15 18.67 10.75 3.32
N ASN A 16 17.51 11.39 3.13
CA ASN A 16 17.31 12.84 3.30
C ASN A 16 17.80 13.41 4.65
N PHE A 17 18.10 12.57 5.64
CA PHE A 17 18.55 12.98 6.98
C PHE A 17 20.03 12.75 7.29
N ILE A 18 20.76 11.98 6.46
CA ILE A 18 22.18 11.63 6.75
C ILE A 18 23.16 12.65 6.13
N LEU A 19 22.80 13.28 5.00
CA LEU A 19 23.62 14.29 4.32
C LEU A 19 23.78 15.62 5.08
N LYS A 20 23.17 15.78 6.26
CA LYS A 20 23.33 16.99 7.10
C LYS A 20 24.72 17.15 7.72
N LYS A 21 25.67 16.27 7.42
CA LYS A 21 27.03 16.29 7.96
C LYS A 21 28.10 16.44 6.88
N ILE A 22 27.90 17.35 5.93
CA ILE A 22 28.99 17.94 5.16
C ILE A 22 28.82 19.45 5.18
N THR A 23 29.06 20.05 6.34
CA THR A 23 29.54 21.43 6.46
C THR A 23 29.96 21.67 7.90
N THR A 24 31.14 22.26 8.05
CA THR A 24 31.79 22.68 9.31
C THR A 24 32.38 21.57 10.19
N THR A 25 33.56 21.08 9.80
CA THR A 25 34.61 20.78 10.77
C THR A 25 35.66 21.88 10.66
N ASN A 26 35.72 22.77 11.65
CA ASN A 26 36.81 23.73 11.78
C ASN A 26 38.10 22.96 12.04
N ILE A 27 38.96 22.86 11.03
CA ILE A 27 40.34 22.45 11.21
C ILE A 27 41.04 23.64 11.87
N SER A 28 41.37 23.54 13.16
CA SER A 28 42.23 24.51 13.83
C SER A 28 43.62 24.49 13.19
N GLU A 29 44.18 25.65 12.90
CA GLU A 29 45.50 25.87 12.28
C GLU A 29 46.71 25.31 13.06
N ALA A 30 46.50 24.58 14.16
CA ALA A 30 47.56 24.12 15.07
C ALA A 30 48.16 22.73 14.74
N MET A 31 47.73 22.04 13.67
CA MET A 31 48.24 20.69 13.32
C MET A 31 48.95 20.61 11.96
N LYS A 32 49.41 21.75 11.41
CA LYS A 32 50.12 21.78 10.11
C LYS A 32 51.64 21.60 10.19
N GLU A 33 52.24 21.43 11.37
CA GLU A 33 53.73 21.45 11.49
C GLU A 33 54.41 20.13 11.88
N GLU A 34 53.71 19.00 12.08
CA GLU A 34 54.38 17.77 12.57
C GLU A 34 54.23 16.49 11.74
N LEU A 35 53.74 16.56 10.50
CA LEU A 35 53.71 15.40 9.59
C LEU A 35 54.35 15.72 8.22
N SER A 36 55.55 16.28 8.27
CA SER A 36 56.52 16.09 7.17
C SER A 36 57.26 14.79 7.48
N THR A 37 57.40 13.91 6.49
CA THR A 37 58.03 12.57 6.55
C THR A 37 57.12 11.40 6.89
N GLN A 38 56.20 11.07 5.97
CA GLN A 38 55.94 9.68 5.55
C GLN A 38 55.17 9.69 4.22
N GLU A 39 55.91 9.95 3.15
CA GLU A 39 55.49 9.52 1.81
C GLU A 39 55.49 7.99 1.75
N THR A 40 54.57 7.45 0.95
CA THR A 40 54.42 6.07 0.45
C THR A 40 53.30 5.23 1.09
N ASN A 41 52.07 5.41 0.57
CA ASN A 41 51.13 4.34 0.13
C ASN A 41 49.69 4.83 -0.14
N PHE A 42 49.33 6.06 0.22
CA PHE A 42 47.94 6.54 0.09
C PHE A 42 47.52 7.02 -1.30
N LYS A 43 48.46 7.25 -2.23
CA LYS A 43 48.15 7.82 -3.55
C LYS A 43 47.60 6.80 -4.57
N VAL A 44 47.73 5.50 -4.29
CA VAL A 44 47.47 4.43 -5.28
C VAL A 44 45.99 4.01 -5.36
N ILE A 45 45.16 4.37 -4.38
CA ILE A 45 43.73 3.97 -4.37
C ILE A 45 42.88 4.94 -5.21
N LEU A 46 43.29 6.20 -5.36
CA LEU A 46 42.52 7.26 -6.03
C LEU A 46 42.60 7.23 -7.57
N GLU A 47 43.58 6.55 -8.18
CA GLU A 47 43.82 6.59 -9.64
C GLU A 47 42.96 5.61 -10.47
N ASN A 48 42.15 4.75 -9.84
CA ASN A 48 41.44 3.66 -10.55
C ASN A 48 39.94 3.91 -10.81
N TYR A 49 39.35 5.02 -10.34
CA TYR A 49 37.93 5.30 -10.56
C TYR A 49 37.70 6.31 -11.69
N PRO A 50 36.69 6.11 -12.56
CA PRO A 50 36.31 7.10 -13.57
C PRO A 50 35.98 8.47 -12.94
N SER A 51 36.23 9.56 -13.68
CA SER A 51 35.69 10.88 -13.29
C SER A 51 34.16 10.81 -13.23
N THR A 52 33.55 11.43 -12.21
CA THR A 52 32.10 11.38 -11.94
C THR A 52 31.20 11.85 -13.06
N TRP A 53 31.69 12.68 -13.97
CA TRP A 53 30.88 13.16 -15.07
C TRP A 53 31.62 13.00 -16.40
N PRO A 54 31.08 12.19 -17.33
CA PRO A 54 31.64 12.09 -18.66
C PRO A 54 31.65 13.45 -19.35
N LYS A 55 32.80 13.82 -19.92
CA LYS A 55 32.92 15.01 -20.78
C LYS A 55 32.02 14.84 -22.02
N GLU A 56 31.77 15.93 -22.74
CA GLU A 56 31.08 15.88 -24.03
C GLU A 56 31.76 14.85 -24.95
N GLY A 57 30.96 13.99 -25.62
CA GLY A 57 31.47 12.98 -26.54
C GLY A 57 30.87 11.59 -26.36
N PHE A 58 31.49 10.59 -26.98
CA PHE A 58 31.00 9.20 -26.95
C PHE A 58 31.09 8.59 -25.55
N ILE A 59 30.17 7.67 -25.24
CA ILE A 59 30.24 6.85 -24.03
C ILE A 59 31.26 5.73 -24.28
N ASP A 60 32.39 5.77 -23.57
CA ASP A 60 33.31 4.64 -23.46
C ASP A 60 32.83 3.68 -22.38
N LEU A 61 32.30 2.54 -22.79
CA LEU A 61 31.78 1.52 -21.88
C LEU A 61 32.88 0.94 -20.98
N ASN A 62 34.15 0.94 -21.37
CA ASN A 62 35.23 0.42 -20.51
C ASN A 62 35.50 1.31 -19.29
N ILE A 63 35.02 2.55 -19.34
CA ILE A 63 35.20 3.55 -18.28
C ILE A 63 33.86 3.83 -17.61
N HIS A 64 32.85 4.21 -18.39
CA HIS A 64 31.60 4.74 -17.86
C HIS A 64 30.62 3.68 -17.35
N ASP A 65 30.81 2.39 -17.66
CA ASP A 65 30.02 1.34 -17.00
C ASP A 65 30.50 1.06 -15.57
N LEU A 66 31.76 1.40 -15.24
CA LEU A 66 32.33 1.05 -13.95
C LEU A 66 31.68 1.87 -12.82
N PRO A 67 31.62 1.32 -11.60
CA PRO A 67 31.12 2.04 -10.42
C PRO A 67 31.88 3.35 -10.16
N HIS A 68 31.15 4.44 -9.95
CA HIS A 68 31.72 5.77 -9.73
C HIS A 68 31.91 6.02 -8.24
N HIS A 69 33.16 6.11 -7.76
CA HIS A 69 33.45 6.21 -6.32
C HIS A 69 32.79 7.39 -5.63
N SER A 70 32.81 8.57 -6.24
CA SER A 70 32.25 9.78 -5.64
C SER A 70 30.76 9.98 -5.92
N SER A 71 30.10 9.10 -6.67
CA SER A 71 28.67 9.24 -6.90
C SER A 71 27.88 9.05 -5.61
N VAL A 72 26.91 9.94 -5.36
CA VAL A 72 26.04 9.85 -4.18
C VAL A 72 24.99 8.76 -4.39
N VAL A 73 24.41 8.70 -5.58
CA VAL A 73 23.40 7.71 -5.99
C VAL A 73 23.80 7.18 -7.37
N GLU A 74 23.83 5.87 -7.51
CA GLU A 74 24.22 5.18 -8.74
C GLU A 74 23.43 3.88 -8.89
N TRP A 75 23.03 3.54 -10.11
CA TRP A 75 22.42 2.24 -10.40
C TRP A 75 22.57 1.81 -11.85
N TRP A 76 22.58 0.50 -12.03
CA TRP A 76 22.53 -0.19 -13.32
C TRP A 76 21.18 -0.85 -13.44
N TYR A 77 20.47 -0.58 -14.53
CA TYR A 77 19.19 -1.18 -14.78
C TYR A 77 19.15 -1.91 -16.12
N LEU A 78 18.44 -3.03 -16.13
CA LEU A 78 18.24 -3.88 -17.29
C LEU A 78 16.78 -4.26 -17.37
N ASN A 79 16.23 -4.33 -18.58
CA ASN A 79 15.01 -5.07 -18.83
C ASN A 79 15.12 -5.93 -20.09
N CYS A 80 14.34 -6.99 -20.17
CA CYS A 80 14.19 -7.75 -21.40
C CYS A 80 12.80 -8.33 -21.56
N HIS A 81 12.45 -8.56 -22.82
CA HIS A 81 11.24 -9.26 -23.26
C HIS A 81 11.67 -10.47 -24.06
N VAL A 82 11.39 -11.66 -23.55
CA VAL A 82 11.91 -12.92 -24.10
C VAL A 82 10.79 -13.94 -24.32
N VAL A 83 11.00 -14.81 -25.29
CA VAL A 83 10.10 -15.90 -25.61
C VAL A 83 10.88 -17.20 -25.52
N SER A 84 10.32 -18.19 -24.84
CA SER A 84 10.87 -19.54 -24.78
C SER A 84 10.70 -20.29 -26.10
N LYS A 85 11.44 -21.37 -26.31
CA LYS A 85 11.23 -22.26 -27.47
C LYS A 85 9.81 -22.83 -27.53
N GLU A 86 9.17 -22.99 -26.38
CA GLU A 86 7.82 -23.50 -26.20
C GLU A 86 6.74 -22.41 -26.37
N GLY A 87 7.14 -21.14 -26.56
CA GLY A 87 6.23 -20.02 -26.80
C GLY A 87 5.74 -19.27 -25.55
N LYS A 88 6.20 -19.66 -24.35
CA LYS A 88 5.97 -18.89 -23.11
C LYS A 88 6.62 -17.52 -23.22
N LYS A 89 5.86 -16.46 -22.91
CA LYS A 89 6.31 -15.07 -22.99
C LYS A 89 6.65 -14.56 -21.61
N LEU A 90 7.89 -14.12 -21.44
CA LEU A 90 8.43 -13.65 -20.16
C LEU A 90 9.01 -12.25 -20.35
N SER A 91 8.94 -11.46 -19.30
CA SER A 91 9.57 -10.15 -19.24
C SER A 91 10.21 -9.98 -17.88
N LEU A 92 11.39 -9.38 -17.80
CA LEU A 92 12.03 -9.12 -16.51
C LEU A 92 12.71 -7.76 -16.52
N PHE A 93 12.83 -7.17 -15.33
CA PHE A 93 13.76 -6.07 -15.11
C PHE A 93 14.60 -6.33 -13.85
N ALA A 94 15.76 -5.70 -13.77
CA ALA A 94 16.61 -5.72 -12.59
C ALA A 94 17.38 -4.41 -12.44
N SER A 95 17.47 -3.91 -11.21
CA SER A 95 18.17 -2.68 -10.85
C SER A 95 19.11 -2.94 -9.67
N PHE A 96 20.41 -2.71 -9.87
CA PHE A 96 21.41 -2.76 -8.80
C PHE A 96 21.72 -1.34 -8.36
N PHE A 97 21.46 -1.02 -7.10
CA PHE A 97 21.69 0.32 -6.54
C PHE A 97 22.94 0.36 -5.67
N ARG A 98 23.56 1.53 -5.65
CA ARG A 98 24.66 1.91 -4.77
C ARG A 98 24.44 3.34 -4.29
N LEU A 99 24.50 3.52 -2.97
CA LEU A 99 24.30 4.81 -2.34
C LEU A 99 25.44 5.12 -1.37
N THR A 100 25.92 6.36 -1.37
CA THR A 100 26.89 6.84 -0.39
C THR A 100 26.23 7.20 0.96
N LEU A 101 26.66 6.53 2.04
CA LEU A 101 26.25 6.79 3.43
C LEU A 101 27.00 7.97 4.07
N GLY A 102 28.16 8.33 3.51
CA GLY A 102 29.07 9.34 4.04
C GLY A 102 30.52 8.95 3.80
N LYS A 103 31.45 9.71 4.40
CA LYS A 103 32.87 9.37 4.43
C LYS A 103 33.21 8.62 5.74
N ASP A 104 34.10 7.65 5.66
CA ASP A 104 34.65 6.96 6.81
C ASP A 104 35.71 7.82 7.55
N GLU A 105 36.38 7.24 8.54
CA GLU A 105 37.39 7.94 9.34
C GLU A 105 38.66 8.32 8.57
N TYR A 106 38.89 7.70 7.39
CA TYR A 106 40.01 7.98 6.49
C TYR A 106 39.64 8.93 5.35
N GLY A 107 38.35 9.28 5.23
CA GLY A 107 37.84 10.16 4.19
C GLY A 107 37.34 9.44 2.94
N ASP A 108 37.31 8.11 2.93
CA ASP A 108 36.79 7.29 1.82
C ASP A 108 35.27 7.15 1.90
N TYR A 109 34.60 7.04 0.76
CA TYR A 109 33.14 6.93 0.73
C TYR A 109 32.69 5.54 1.18
N LYS A 110 31.82 5.52 2.20
CA LYS A 110 31.12 4.31 2.62
C LYS A 110 29.83 4.19 1.82
N HIS A 111 29.64 3.04 1.16
CA HIS A 111 28.44 2.78 0.38
C HIS A 111 27.52 1.78 1.07
N THR A 112 26.23 1.86 0.72
CA THR A 112 25.23 0.83 0.94
C THR A 112 24.64 0.40 -0.40
N HIS A 113 24.15 -0.83 -0.46
CA HIS A 113 23.71 -1.51 -1.66
C HIS A 113 22.30 -2.05 -1.46
N SER A 114 21.53 -1.98 -2.53
CA SER A 114 20.21 -2.59 -2.61
C SER A 114 19.95 -3.05 -4.03
N MET A 115 19.00 -3.94 -4.21
CA MET A 115 18.59 -4.43 -5.51
C MET A 115 17.09 -4.65 -5.53
N ILE A 116 16.47 -4.31 -6.64
CA ILE A 116 15.11 -4.76 -6.95
C ILE A 116 15.12 -5.44 -8.30
N TRP A 117 14.30 -6.47 -8.47
CA TRP A 117 14.06 -7.08 -9.78
C TRP A 117 12.71 -7.77 -9.81
N SER A 118 12.13 -7.90 -11.00
CA SER A 118 10.92 -8.67 -11.19
C SER A 118 10.97 -9.56 -12.43
N LEU A 119 10.17 -10.62 -12.40
CA LEU A 119 9.86 -11.48 -13.53
C LEU A 119 8.34 -11.46 -13.74
N SER A 120 7.90 -10.96 -14.88
CA SER A 120 6.53 -10.98 -15.37
C SER A 120 6.33 -12.18 -16.29
N ASP A 121 5.50 -13.12 -15.86
CA ASP A 121 4.98 -14.19 -16.70
C ASP A 121 3.76 -13.68 -17.48
N LEU A 122 3.96 -13.33 -18.75
CA LEU A 122 2.91 -12.72 -19.56
C LEU A 122 1.88 -13.75 -20.03
N THR A 123 2.20 -15.04 -19.95
CA THR A 123 1.28 -16.12 -20.32
C THR A 123 0.28 -16.37 -19.19
N ASP A 124 0.76 -16.39 -17.94
CA ASP A 124 -0.07 -16.69 -16.77
C ASP A 124 -0.54 -15.44 -16.02
N GLY A 125 -0.05 -14.26 -16.38
CA GLY A 125 -0.36 -12.99 -15.71
C GLY A 125 0.20 -12.90 -14.29
N LYS A 126 1.36 -13.49 -14.03
CA LYS A 126 2.00 -13.52 -12.71
C LYS A 126 3.19 -12.57 -12.64
N TYR A 127 3.32 -11.88 -11.51
CA TYR A 127 4.41 -10.96 -11.23
C TYR A 127 5.20 -11.44 -10.01
N TYR A 128 6.44 -11.83 -10.23
CA TYR A 128 7.35 -12.22 -9.16
C TYR A 128 8.31 -11.07 -8.90
N SER A 129 8.34 -10.55 -7.68
CA SER A 129 9.19 -9.43 -7.29
C SER A 129 10.17 -9.84 -6.20
N ASN A 130 11.35 -9.24 -6.23
CA ASN A 130 12.37 -9.48 -5.21
C ASN A 130 13.09 -8.17 -4.89
N SER A 131 13.15 -7.84 -3.59
CA SER A 131 13.82 -6.65 -3.09
C SER A 131 14.82 -7.03 -1.99
N LEU A 132 16.08 -6.66 -2.19
CA LEU A 132 17.21 -6.99 -1.34
C LEU A 132 17.91 -5.72 -0.89
N LEU A 133 18.19 -5.60 0.41
CA LEU A 133 18.87 -4.45 0.99
C LEU A 133 19.96 -4.88 1.96
N ASP A 134 21.00 -4.05 2.12
CA ASP A 134 22.10 -4.30 3.05
C ASP A 134 21.64 -4.58 4.49
N LYS A 135 22.43 -5.36 5.23
CA LYS A 135 22.15 -5.76 6.62
C LYS A 135 22.04 -4.58 7.59
N GLU A 136 22.74 -3.48 7.31
CA GLU A 136 22.76 -2.28 8.13
C GLU A 136 21.49 -1.43 7.98
N THR A 137 20.68 -1.69 6.95
CA THR A 137 19.49 -0.94 6.56
C THR A 137 18.54 -0.69 7.76
N PRO A 138 18.09 -1.68 8.55
CA PRO A 138 17.22 -1.43 9.71
C PRO A 138 17.84 -0.47 10.73
N THR A 139 19.15 -0.60 10.97
CA THR A 139 19.86 0.21 11.96
C THR A 139 19.98 1.67 11.51
N GLU A 140 20.25 1.89 10.23
CA GLU A 140 20.30 3.26 9.68
C GLU A 140 18.93 3.93 9.73
N ILE A 141 17.84 3.22 9.39
CA ILE A 141 16.47 3.75 9.51
C ILE A 141 16.15 4.14 10.94
N LEU A 142 16.48 3.29 11.91
CA LEU A 142 16.21 3.58 13.31
C LEU A 142 16.90 4.86 13.77
N LYS A 143 18.13 5.12 13.31
CA LYS A 143 18.83 6.37 13.60
C LYS A 143 18.04 7.56 13.03
N ILE A 144 17.48 7.43 11.82
CA ILE A 144 16.66 8.47 11.18
C ILE A 144 15.34 8.69 11.93
N ILE A 145 14.63 7.61 12.26
CA ILE A 145 13.38 7.66 13.04
C ILE A 145 13.62 8.39 14.38
N LYS A 146 14.66 7.98 15.12
CA LYS A 146 15.05 8.57 16.43
C LYS A 146 15.42 10.05 16.29
N ARG A 147 16.16 10.44 15.25
CA ARG A 147 16.49 11.86 14.98
C ARG A 147 15.26 12.73 14.67
N ASN A 148 14.15 12.10 14.27
CA ASN A 148 12.90 12.76 13.92
C ASN A 148 11.80 12.57 14.96
N GLU A 149 12.07 11.90 16.08
CA GLU A 149 11.18 11.87 17.23
C GLU A 149 10.90 13.31 17.70
N GLY A 150 9.62 13.61 17.96
CA GLY A 150 9.16 14.96 18.31
C GLY A 150 9.01 15.95 17.15
N LYS A 151 9.42 15.62 15.93
CA LYS A 151 9.13 16.45 14.73
C LYS A 151 7.82 16.01 14.08
N ASN A 152 7.06 16.97 13.56
CA ASN A 152 5.83 16.73 12.80
C ASN A 152 6.15 16.34 11.34
N VAL A 153 6.87 15.22 11.18
CA VAL A 153 7.34 14.69 9.89
C VAL A 153 6.75 13.28 9.71
N GLY A 154 5.99 13.09 8.62
CA GLY A 154 5.36 11.82 8.27
C GLY A 154 4.26 11.35 9.24
N ASN A 155 3.68 10.17 8.98
CA ASN A 155 2.65 9.59 9.85
C ASN A 155 3.26 9.01 11.14
N LYS A 156 2.85 9.56 12.29
CA LYS A 156 3.34 9.16 13.63
C LYS A 156 3.10 7.67 13.93
N LEU A 157 1.90 7.16 13.62
CA LEU A 157 1.50 5.78 13.92
C LEU A 157 2.24 4.77 13.02
N VAL A 158 2.33 5.05 11.72
CA VAL A 158 3.07 4.18 10.78
C VAL A 158 4.54 4.12 11.17
N ARG A 159 5.15 5.27 11.51
CA ARG A 159 6.53 5.33 11.99
C ARG A 159 6.73 4.57 13.30
N ARG A 160 5.76 4.63 14.22
CA ARG A 160 5.78 3.85 15.47
C ARG A 160 5.75 2.35 15.19
N ALA A 161 4.88 1.87 14.30
CA ALA A 161 4.82 0.46 13.92
C ALA A 161 6.09 0.00 13.18
N LEU A 162 6.61 0.81 12.25
CA LEU A 162 7.88 0.55 11.57
C LEU A 162 9.05 0.44 12.56
N LYS A 163 9.09 1.30 13.58
CA LYS A 163 10.11 1.23 14.63
C LYS A 163 10.08 -0.12 15.36
N GLU A 164 8.90 -0.67 15.67
CA GLU A 164 8.77 -2.00 16.29
C GLU A 164 9.43 -3.11 15.43
N VAL A 165 9.30 -3.03 14.10
CA VAL A 165 9.92 -3.97 13.16
C VAL A 165 11.44 -3.80 13.10
N TYR A 166 11.91 -2.56 12.93
CA TYR A 166 13.33 -2.29 12.78
C TYR A 166 14.13 -2.54 14.07
N GLU A 167 13.51 -2.37 15.25
CA GLU A 167 14.14 -2.68 16.55
C GLU A 167 14.45 -4.18 16.70
N LYS A 168 13.75 -5.06 15.96
CA LYS A 168 14.07 -6.49 15.85
C LYS A 168 15.21 -6.77 14.87
N GLY A 169 15.67 -5.78 14.12
CA GLY A 169 16.64 -5.94 13.04
C GLY A 169 16.04 -6.47 11.73
N ASN A 170 14.72 -6.44 11.58
CA ASN A 170 14.01 -6.95 10.40
C ASN A 170 13.67 -5.83 9.41
N LEU A 171 13.37 -6.21 8.17
CA LEU A 171 12.67 -5.36 7.20
C LEU A 171 11.24 -5.88 7.02
N PRO A 172 10.28 -4.99 6.71
CA PRO A 172 8.96 -5.45 6.34
C PRO A 172 8.98 -6.16 4.99
N LEU A 173 8.52 -7.41 4.96
CA LEU A 173 8.28 -8.13 3.72
C LEU A 173 7.40 -7.32 2.75
N PRO A 174 7.70 -7.34 1.44
CA PRO A 174 8.59 -8.31 0.76
C PRO A 174 10.08 -7.93 0.75
N ASP A 175 10.49 -6.81 1.36
CA ASP A 175 11.92 -6.44 1.44
C ASP A 175 12.69 -7.43 2.32
N LYS A 176 13.84 -7.90 1.82
CA LYS A 176 14.70 -8.88 2.47
C LYS A 176 16.10 -8.31 2.67
N LEU A 177 16.78 -8.77 3.72
CA LEU A 177 18.18 -8.43 3.94
C LEU A 177 19.08 -9.33 3.10
N LEU A 178 20.13 -8.75 2.52
CA LEU A 178 21.23 -9.49 1.92
C LEU A 178 21.86 -10.41 2.98
N LYS A 179 22.06 -11.70 2.65
CA LYS A 179 22.75 -12.65 3.55
C LYS A 179 24.25 -12.49 3.51
N GLU A 180 24.81 -12.06 2.39
CA GLU A 180 26.23 -11.74 2.23
C GLU A 180 26.41 -10.27 1.80
N PRO A 181 27.50 -9.59 2.21
CA PRO A 181 27.77 -8.23 1.75
C PRO A 181 27.91 -8.17 0.23
N ALA A 182 27.42 -7.08 -0.37
CA ALA A 182 27.61 -6.81 -1.79
C ALA A 182 29.10 -6.77 -2.15
N LYS A 183 29.45 -7.37 -3.29
CA LYS A 183 30.79 -7.27 -3.90
C LYS A 183 30.69 -6.44 -5.18
N VAL A 184 31.57 -5.45 -5.29
CA VAL A 184 31.59 -4.49 -6.40
C VAL A 184 32.98 -4.46 -7.01
N GLY A 185 33.07 -4.82 -8.29
CA GLY A 185 34.28 -4.75 -9.11
C GLY A 185 34.58 -3.32 -9.53
N ILE A 186 35.84 -2.90 -9.38
CA ILE A 186 36.28 -1.52 -9.65
C ILE A 186 37.18 -1.41 -10.88
N LYS A 187 37.62 -2.55 -11.44
CA LYS A 187 38.44 -2.64 -12.65
C LYS A 187 37.67 -3.28 -13.81
N ASP A 188 36.66 -4.06 -13.46
CA ASP A 188 35.74 -4.79 -14.29
C ASP A 188 34.34 -4.57 -13.71
N LEU A 189 33.33 -4.46 -14.58
CA LEU A 189 31.95 -4.35 -14.13
C LEU A 189 31.53 -5.71 -13.58
N LEU A 190 31.46 -5.82 -12.25
CA LEU A 190 30.93 -6.96 -11.51
C LEU A 190 30.19 -6.43 -10.29
N LEU A 191 28.89 -6.69 -10.23
CA LEU A 191 28.05 -6.48 -9.06
C LEU A 191 27.57 -7.86 -8.61
N GLU A 192 27.79 -8.24 -7.35
CA GLU A 192 27.33 -9.52 -6.80
C GLU A 192 26.65 -9.29 -5.44
N TYR A 193 25.32 -9.37 -5.41
CA TYR A 193 24.47 -9.06 -4.27
C TYR A 193 23.68 -10.34 -3.90
N ASP A 194 24.20 -11.10 -2.94
CA ASP A 194 23.56 -12.31 -2.39
C ASP A 194 23.05 -13.28 -3.47
N GLY A 195 23.96 -13.78 -4.31
CA GLY A 195 23.67 -14.72 -5.40
C GLY A 195 23.16 -14.08 -6.70
N ASN A 196 22.70 -12.83 -6.65
CA ASN A 196 22.33 -12.06 -7.83
C ASN A 196 23.57 -11.34 -8.37
N SER A 197 23.84 -11.42 -9.67
CA SER A 197 25.03 -10.81 -10.25
C SER A 197 24.79 -10.11 -11.58
N PHE A 198 25.46 -8.98 -11.80
CA PHE A 198 25.55 -8.32 -13.09
C PHE A 198 27.03 -8.12 -13.43
N LYS A 199 27.45 -8.63 -14.58
CA LYS A 199 28.85 -8.51 -15.03
C LYS A 199 28.99 -8.23 -16.51
N LYS A 200 30.08 -7.59 -16.90
CA LYS A 200 30.47 -7.43 -18.31
C LYS A 200 31.66 -8.32 -18.65
N ASP A 201 31.63 -8.99 -19.80
CA ASP A 201 32.75 -9.79 -20.30
C ASP A 201 33.69 -9.02 -21.24
N ASP A 202 34.79 -9.67 -21.62
CA ASP A 202 35.82 -9.09 -22.50
C ASP A 202 35.30 -8.79 -23.93
N GLN A 203 34.12 -9.30 -24.30
CA GLN A 203 33.46 -9.06 -25.59
C GLN A 203 32.45 -7.91 -25.51
N ASN A 204 32.33 -7.24 -24.36
CA ASN A 204 31.31 -6.24 -24.04
C ASN A 204 29.87 -6.78 -24.04
N ASN A 205 29.69 -8.09 -23.81
CA ASN A 205 28.38 -8.63 -23.48
C ASN A 205 28.17 -8.55 -21.97
N TYR A 206 26.91 -8.39 -21.57
CA TYR A 206 26.54 -8.38 -20.16
C TYR A 206 25.88 -9.69 -19.76
N HIS A 207 26.14 -10.15 -18.55
CA HIS A 207 25.59 -11.38 -17.99
C HIS A 207 24.85 -11.04 -16.70
N LEU A 208 23.55 -11.30 -16.69
CA LEU A 208 22.65 -11.08 -15.56
C LEU A 208 22.25 -12.42 -14.97
N LYS A 209 22.55 -12.62 -13.68
CA LYS A 209 22.06 -13.74 -12.89
C LYS A 209 21.17 -13.24 -11.78
N LEU A 210 19.96 -13.79 -11.67
CA LEU A 210 19.00 -13.46 -10.62
C LEU A 210 18.55 -14.73 -9.93
N GLU A 211 18.43 -14.70 -8.61
CA GLU A 211 17.89 -15.80 -7.84
C GLU A 211 16.90 -15.34 -6.77
N ASN A 212 15.77 -16.03 -6.71
CA ASN A 212 14.82 -15.95 -5.62
C ASN A 212 14.36 -17.37 -5.27
N LEU A 213 15.15 -18.01 -4.42
CA LEU A 213 14.96 -19.43 -4.08
C LEU A 213 13.65 -19.70 -3.32
N SER A 214 13.07 -18.70 -2.62
CA SER A 214 11.77 -18.88 -1.95
C SER A 214 10.63 -19.07 -2.94
N ASP A 215 10.72 -18.43 -4.10
CA ASP A 215 9.73 -18.54 -5.18
C ASP A 215 10.15 -19.57 -6.24
N GLY A 216 11.32 -20.21 -6.06
CA GLY A 216 11.86 -21.19 -7.00
C GLY A 216 12.24 -20.59 -8.35
N ILE A 217 12.69 -19.32 -8.37
CA ILE A 217 12.99 -18.59 -9.61
C ILE A 217 14.49 -18.35 -9.74
N THR A 218 15.02 -18.66 -10.92
CA THR A 218 16.37 -18.25 -11.33
C THR A 218 16.39 -17.77 -12.76
N CYS A 219 17.14 -16.71 -13.05
CA CYS A 219 17.35 -16.19 -14.40
C CYS A 219 18.85 -16.14 -14.68
N ASP A 220 19.31 -16.63 -15.83
CA ASP A 220 20.68 -16.48 -16.33
C ASP A 220 20.61 -15.98 -17.77
N ILE A 221 20.79 -14.67 -17.98
CA ILE A 221 20.52 -13.99 -19.24
C ILE A 221 21.76 -13.22 -19.69
N GLU A 222 22.19 -13.50 -20.92
CA GLU A 222 23.19 -12.74 -21.64
C GLU A 222 22.52 -11.64 -22.47
N PHE A 223 23.05 -10.42 -22.37
CA PHE A 223 22.70 -9.25 -23.16
C PHE A 223 23.84 -8.91 -24.12
N VAL A 224 23.58 -8.99 -25.42
CA VAL A 224 24.53 -8.61 -26.47
C VAL A 224 24.08 -7.28 -27.08
N PRO A 225 24.80 -6.17 -26.83
CA PRO A 225 24.45 -4.86 -27.38
C PRO A 225 24.39 -4.87 -28.92
N LEU A 226 23.30 -4.33 -29.48
CA LEU A 226 23.14 -4.16 -30.94
C LEU A 226 23.26 -2.71 -31.38
N THR A 227 23.07 -1.77 -30.46
CA THR A 227 23.15 -0.34 -30.71
C THR A 227 24.26 0.28 -29.86
N LYS A 228 24.74 1.44 -30.31
CA LYS A 228 25.65 2.26 -29.49
C LYS A 228 24.91 2.81 -28.26
N PRO A 229 25.63 3.14 -27.17
CA PRO A 229 25.03 3.85 -26.05
C PRO A 229 24.57 5.25 -26.47
N ILE A 230 23.44 5.66 -25.91
CA ILE A 230 22.75 6.93 -26.19
C ILE A 230 22.65 7.71 -24.90
N ARG A 231 23.01 8.99 -24.97
CA ARG A 231 22.93 9.91 -23.83
C ARG A 231 21.50 10.43 -23.69
N HIS A 232 20.99 10.45 -22.47
CA HIS A 232 19.68 11.04 -22.20
C HIS A 232 19.76 12.53 -21.84
N GLY A 233 18.65 13.26 -21.99
CA GLY A 233 18.58 14.67 -21.63
C GLY A 233 19.52 15.54 -22.47
N LYS A 234 20.16 16.53 -21.85
CA LYS A 234 21.09 17.43 -22.54
C LYS A 234 22.52 16.91 -22.42
N ASP A 235 22.95 16.13 -23.40
CA ASP A 235 24.29 15.49 -23.46
C ASP A 235 24.59 14.58 -22.26
N GLY A 236 23.59 13.80 -21.83
CA GLY A 236 23.70 12.85 -20.73
C GLY A 236 23.36 13.49 -19.39
N LEU A 237 23.37 14.83 -19.29
CA LEU A 237 22.89 15.53 -18.11
C LEU A 237 21.36 15.61 -18.13
N VAL A 238 20.76 14.96 -17.14
CA VAL A 238 19.37 15.18 -16.76
C VAL A 238 19.36 15.96 -15.46
N ARG A 239 19.03 17.25 -15.57
CA ARG A 239 18.96 18.15 -14.40
C ARG A 239 17.83 17.73 -13.48
N GLY A 240 17.90 18.08 -12.20
CA GLY A 240 16.79 17.92 -11.24
C GLY A 240 16.04 19.22 -10.90
N ILE A 241 14.92 19.15 -10.15
CA ILE A 241 14.16 20.35 -9.72
C ILE A 241 14.90 21.16 -8.65
N ARG A 242 15.66 20.50 -7.76
CA ARG A 242 16.39 21.15 -6.66
C ARG A 242 17.88 20.78 -6.60
N LYS A 243 18.53 20.73 -7.78
CA LYS A 243 19.98 20.42 -7.96
C LYS A 243 20.34 18.94 -7.83
N GLU A 244 19.52 18.08 -8.42
CA GLU A 244 19.67 16.62 -8.45
C GLU A 244 20.13 16.21 -9.85
N ASP A 245 21.32 16.66 -10.23
CA ASP A 245 21.81 16.39 -11.57
C ASP A 245 22.32 14.95 -11.67
N MET A 246 21.75 14.20 -12.60
CA MET A 246 22.10 12.83 -12.92
C MET A 246 22.76 12.78 -14.29
N PHE A 247 23.80 11.95 -14.41
CA PHE A 247 24.25 11.49 -15.71
C PHE A 247 23.50 10.23 -16.09
N TYR A 248 22.96 10.18 -17.30
CA TYR A 248 22.16 9.06 -17.81
C TYR A 248 22.54 8.72 -19.24
N TYR A 249 22.88 7.45 -19.48
CA TYR A 249 22.89 6.86 -20.81
C TYR A 249 22.23 5.47 -20.81
N PHE A 250 21.84 5.02 -22.00
CA PHE A 250 21.21 3.72 -22.21
C PHE A 250 21.63 3.09 -23.53
N ILE A 251 21.55 1.76 -23.60
CA ILE A 251 21.65 0.95 -24.81
C ILE A 251 20.23 0.51 -25.15
N PRO A 252 19.58 1.12 -26.17
CA PRO A 252 18.16 0.92 -26.43
C PRO A 252 17.83 -0.45 -27.00
N LYS A 253 18.83 -1.25 -27.41
CA LYS A 253 18.60 -2.56 -28.02
C LYS A 253 19.77 -3.51 -27.80
N CYS A 254 19.47 -4.61 -27.12
CA CYS A 254 20.33 -5.77 -26.95
C CYS A 254 19.60 -7.02 -27.47
N ILE A 255 20.34 -8.04 -27.90
CA ILE A 255 19.81 -9.40 -27.89
C ILE A 255 19.82 -9.87 -26.44
N ALA A 256 18.70 -10.34 -25.92
CA ALA A 256 18.63 -11.06 -24.64
C ALA A 256 18.46 -12.56 -24.91
N ARG A 257 19.30 -13.41 -24.33
CA ARG A 257 19.17 -14.88 -24.46
C ARG A 257 19.71 -15.59 -23.22
N GLY A 258 19.16 -16.76 -22.91
CA GLY A 258 19.64 -17.55 -21.79
C GLY A 258 18.58 -18.51 -21.27
N GLU A 259 18.55 -18.67 -19.94
CA GLU A 259 17.68 -19.63 -19.26
C GLU A 259 16.90 -18.96 -18.14
N ILE A 260 15.61 -19.25 -18.03
CA ILE A 260 14.76 -18.85 -16.89
C ILE A 260 14.12 -20.10 -16.31
N LYS A 261 14.26 -20.29 -15.01
CA LYS A 261 13.60 -21.35 -14.25
C LYS A 261 12.47 -20.77 -13.41
N ILE A 262 11.31 -21.41 -13.44
CA ILE A 262 10.15 -21.10 -12.60
C ILE A 262 9.66 -22.40 -11.98
N GLY A 263 9.80 -22.54 -10.66
CA GLY A 263 9.50 -23.80 -9.98
C GLY A 263 10.45 -24.91 -10.45
N ASP A 264 9.91 -25.99 -11.01
CA ASP A 264 10.70 -27.10 -11.56
C ASP A 264 10.94 -27.00 -13.08
N GLU A 265 10.28 -26.04 -13.75
CA GLU A 265 10.37 -25.87 -15.21
C GLU A 265 11.49 -24.92 -15.60
N ILE A 266 12.20 -25.27 -16.68
CA ILE A 266 13.33 -24.52 -17.23
C ILE A 266 12.99 -24.12 -18.67
N TYR A 267 13.13 -22.84 -18.98
CA TYR A 267 12.85 -22.27 -20.29
C TYR A 267 14.12 -21.69 -20.90
N GLU A 268 14.51 -22.20 -22.08
CA GLU A 268 15.54 -21.56 -22.91
C GLU A 268 14.87 -20.43 -23.69
N VAL A 269 15.34 -19.20 -23.46
CA VAL A 269 14.66 -17.98 -23.88
C VAL A 269 15.52 -17.12 -24.79
N LYS A 270 14.87 -16.40 -25.70
CA LYS A 270 15.51 -15.36 -26.54
C LYS A 270 14.55 -14.22 -26.80
N GLY A 271 15.07 -13.01 -26.89
CA GLY A 271 14.30 -11.84 -27.29
C GLY A 271 15.14 -10.57 -27.31
N SER A 272 14.52 -9.47 -26.90
CA SER A 272 15.09 -8.14 -26.92
C SER A 272 15.39 -7.66 -25.50
N GLY A 273 16.48 -6.91 -25.34
CA GLY A 273 16.89 -6.33 -24.07
C GLY A 273 17.15 -4.83 -24.17
N TRP A 274 17.23 -4.21 -23.00
CA TRP A 274 17.54 -2.81 -22.74
C TRP A 274 18.49 -2.74 -21.56
N TYR A 275 19.42 -1.79 -21.58
CA TYR A 275 20.32 -1.51 -20.47
C TYR A 275 20.45 0.00 -20.29
N ASP A 276 20.48 0.46 -19.05
CA ASP A 276 20.81 1.83 -18.69
C ASP A 276 21.73 1.88 -17.47
N HIS A 277 22.41 3.02 -17.37
CA HIS A 277 23.27 3.33 -16.25
C HIS A 277 23.12 4.81 -15.92
N GLU A 278 22.85 5.07 -14.65
CA GLU A 278 22.66 6.41 -14.14
C GLU A 278 23.45 6.61 -12.84
N PHE A 279 24.08 7.77 -12.72
CA PHE A 279 24.88 8.12 -11.55
C PHE A 279 24.93 9.62 -11.34
N SER A 280 24.94 10.03 -10.07
CA SER A 280 24.97 11.43 -9.68
C SER A 280 26.41 11.98 -9.68
N GLY A 281 26.52 13.31 -9.65
CA GLY A 281 27.75 13.99 -9.27
C GLY A 281 28.20 13.71 -7.83
N SER A 282 29.33 14.30 -7.43
CA SER A 282 29.88 14.12 -6.08
C SER A 282 29.10 14.87 -5.01
N ALA A 283 29.20 14.44 -3.75
CA ALA A 283 28.55 15.13 -2.62
C ALA A 283 29.00 16.61 -2.45
N GLU A 284 30.11 17.01 -3.08
CA GLU A 284 30.63 18.38 -3.07
C GLU A 284 30.04 19.24 -4.21
N GLU A 285 29.65 18.61 -5.31
CA GLU A 285 29.02 19.23 -6.49
C GLU A 285 27.49 19.18 -6.41
N THR A 286 26.96 18.18 -5.70
CA THR A 286 25.55 17.96 -5.47
C THR A 286 25.20 18.49 -4.07
N SER A 287 24.42 19.59 -3.99
CA SER A 287 23.88 20.01 -2.69
C SER A 287 23.02 18.88 -2.13
N ALA A 288 23.20 18.55 -0.84
CA ALA A 288 22.47 17.49 -0.12
C ALA A 288 21.08 17.29 -0.71
N ILE A 289 20.90 16.17 -1.41
CA ILE A 289 19.72 15.93 -2.22
C ILE A 289 18.50 15.94 -1.28
N GLU A 290 17.61 16.93 -1.44
CA GLU A 290 16.33 17.02 -0.73
C GLU A 290 15.21 16.45 -1.62
N PHE A 291 15.12 15.13 -1.76
CA PHE A 291 13.98 14.54 -2.46
C PHE A 291 12.75 14.62 -1.55
N LYS A 292 11.93 15.66 -1.67
CA LYS A 292 10.57 15.63 -1.11
C LYS A 292 9.68 14.79 -2.03
N HIS A 293 8.66 14.12 -1.47
CA HIS A 293 7.58 13.44 -2.20
C HIS A 293 6.70 14.38 -3.06
N ASP A 294 7.17 15.59 -3.30
CA ASP A 294 6.51 16.65 -4.04
C ASP A 294 6.58 16.40 -5.56
N VAL A 295 7.29 15.36 -6.01
CA VAL A 295 7.49 15.07 -7.44
C VAL A 295 7.14 13.62 -7.75
N ALA A 296 6.34 13.44 -8.79
CA ALA A 296 5.99 12.16 -9.37
C ALA A 296 6.46 12.07 -10.82
N TRP A 297 6.54 10.86 -11.35
CA TRP A 297 7.12 10.67 -12.68
C TRP A 297 6.68 9.41 -13.41
N ASN A 298 6.70 9.48 -14.73
CA ASN A 298 6.57 8.32 -15.62
C ASN A 298 7.85 8.17 -16.43
N TRP A 299 8.34 6.95 -16.59
CA TRP A 299 9.39 6.58 -17.53
C TRP A 299 8.89 5.46 -18.44
N ALA A 300 9.32 5.47 -19.69
CA ALA A 300 8.99 4.44 -20.66
C ALA A 300 10.20 4.11 -21.54
N ALA A 301 10.48 2.82 -21.69
CA ALA A 301 11.42 2.28 -22.66
C ALA A 301 10.65 1.38 -23.63
N LEU A 302 10.56 1.78 -24.90
CA LEU A 302 9.76 1.10 -25.91
C LEU A 302 10.62 0.63 -27.09
N GLN A 303 10.37 -0.57 -27.56
CA GLN A 303 11.02 -1.20 -28.71
C GLN A 303 9.96 -1.70 -29.70
N MET A 304 10.04 -1.23 -30.94
CA MET A 304 9.06 -1.51 -31.99
C MET A 304 9.59 -2.58 -32.97
N ASP A 305 8.68 -3.27 -33.64
CA ASP A 305 8.95 -4.32 -34.63
C ASP A 305 9.62 -3.82 -35.92
N ASN A 306 9.60 -2.51 -36.16
CA ASN A 306 10.29 -1.84 -37.26
C ASN A 306 11.71 -1.37 -36.90
N ASP A 307 12.29 -1.88 -35.82
CA ASP A 307 13.63 -1.55 -35.31
C ASP A 307 13.81 -0.09 -34.83
N CYS A 308 12.72 0.64 -34.56
CA CYS A 308 12.77 1.94 -33.88
C CYS A 308 12.63 1.76 -32.34
N GLN A 309 13.11 2.74 -31.57
CA GLN A 309 12.99 2.76 -30.10
C GLN A 309 12.56 4.14 -29.57
N ILE A 310 11.99 4.15 -28.37
CA ILE A 310 11.66 5.36 -27.61
C ILE A 310 12.17 5.20 -26.17
N SER A 311 12.91 6.20 -25.69
CA SER A 311 13.04 6.47 -24.25
C SER A 311 12.25 7.73 -23.94
N ALA A 312 11.32 7.68 -23.00
CA ALA A 312 10.48 8.83 -22.66
C ALA A 312 10.39 9.00 -21.15
N TYR A 313 10.34 10.25 -20.70
CA TYR A 313 10.01 10.54 -19.32
C TYR A 313 9.21 11.82 -19.13
N ASN A 314 8.38 11.86 -18.08
CA ASN A 314 7.57 13.02 -17.71
C ASN A 314 7.53 13.18 -16.20
N LEU A 315 7.49 14.42 -15.75
CA LEU A 315 7.56 14.79 -14.34
C LEU A 315 6.34 15.61 -13.96
N PHE A 316 5.95 15.48 -12.69
CA PHE A 316 4.72 16.05 -12.16
C PHE A 316 4.96 16.57 -10.75
N ASP A 317 4.37 17.72 -10.43
CA ASP A 317 4.38 18.30 -9.09
C ASP A 317 3.18 17.78 -8.29
N ASN A 318 3.43 16.96 -7.27
CA ASN A 318 2.39 16.46 -6.38
C ASN A 318 1.84 17.52 -5.43
N THR A 319 2.56 18.62 -5.19
CA THR A 319 2.05 19.73 -4.37
C THR A 319 1.06 20.61 -5.11
N ASP A 320 1.04 20.52 -6.45
CA ASP A 320 0.13 21.25 -7.34
C ASP A 320 -0.73 20.27 -8.17
N ASN A 321 -1.40 19.32 -7.50
CA ASN A 321 -2.35 18.36 -8.09
C ASN A 321 -1.81 17.55 -9.30
N GLY A 322 -0.53 17.18 -9.28
CA GLY A 322 0.10 16.41 -10.36
C GLY A 322 0.31 17.25 -11.62
N LYS A 323 0.60 18.56 -11.47
CA LYS A 323 0.86 19.45 -12.60
C LYS A 323 2.13 19.02 -13.35
N PRO A 324 2.10 18.94 -14.69
CA PRO A 324 3.30 18.61 -15.47
C PRO A 324 4.41 19.64 -15.26
N LEU A 325 5.63 19.16 -15.00
CA LEU A 325 6.84 19.97 -14.83
C LEU A 325 7.76 19.94 -16.06
N GLY A 326 7.49 19.04 -17.00
CA GLY A 326 8.28 18.84 -18.20
C GLY A 326 8.56 17.37 -18.44
N GLY A 327 9.16 17.07 -19.59
CA GLY A 327 9.52 15.73 -19.99
C GLY A 327 10.42 15.77 -21.22
N THR A 328 11.08 14.66 -21.51
CA THR A 328 11.86 14.52 -22.74
C THR A 328 11.67 13.13 -23.31
N VAL A 329 11.54 13.08 -24.62
CA VAL A 329 11.49 11.84 -25.40
C VAL A 329 12.69 11.81 -26.32
N ILE A 330 13.39 10.68 -26.35
CA ILE A 330 14.41 10.37 -27.34
C ILE A 330 13.84 9.31 -28.26
N VAL A 331 13.61 9.71 -29.51
CA VAL A 331 13.18 8.83 -30.58
C VAL A 331 14.40 8.36 -31.36
N ILE A 332 14.54 7.05 -31.50
CA ILE A 332 15.68 6.41 -32.16
C ILE A 332 15.14 5.66 -33.37
N ASP A 333 15.61 6.02 -34.55
CA ASP A 333 15.23 5.33 -35.78
C ASP A 333 16.06 4.04 -35.99
N LYS A 334 15.67 3.24 -36.98
CA LYS A 334 16.36 2.00 -37.37
C LYS A 334 17.84 2.16 -37.74
N ASP A 335 18.26 3.37 -38.10
CA ASP A 335 19.64 3.67 -38.49
C ASP A 335 20.46 4.19 -37.28
N GLY A 336 19.82 4.31 -36.11
CA GLY A 336 20.43 4.76 -34.85
C GLY A 336 20.50 6.28 -34.73
N ASN A 337 19.74 7.04 -35.52
CA ASN A 337 19.66 8.49 -35.38
C ASN A 337 18.71 8.87 -34.22
N GLU A 338 19.17 9.82 -33.42
CA GLU A 338 18.51 10.24 -32.18
C GLU A 338 17.79 11.58 -32.38
N ASN A 339 16.53 11.68 -31.97
CA ASN A 339 15.76 12.93 -31.97
C ASN A 339 15.22 13.19 -30.56
N SER A 340 15.74 14.22 -29.90
CA SER A 340 15.26 14.68 -28.59
C SER A 340 14.09 15.65 -28.73
N ILE A 341 12.99 15.37 -28.05
CA ILE A 341 11.70 16.06 -28.21
C ILE A 341 11.13 16.38 -26.82
N GLU A 342 10.74 17.64 -26.61
CA GLU A 342 10.06 18.09 -25.38
C GLU A 342 8.53 18.23 -25.58
N ASP A 343 8.07 18.29 -26.83
CA ASP A 343 6.67 18.51 -27.20
C ASP A 343 5.98 17.20 -27.59
N PHE A 344 5.37 16.55 -26.59
CA PHE A 344 4.70 15.26 -26.71
C PHE A 344 3.56 15.12 -25.69
N SER A 345 2.69 14.15 -25.92
CA SER A 345 1.57 13.81 -25.05
C SER A 345 1.74 12.39 -24.53
N PHE A 346 1.56 12.19 -23.22
CA PHE A 346 1.61 10.87 -22.57
C PHE A 346 0.49 10.79 -21.53
N VAL A 347 -0.68 10.31 -21.96
CA VAL A 347 -1.94 10.47 -21.22
C VAL A 347 -2.47 9.11 -20.77
N PRO A 348 -2.74 8.89 -19.47
CA PRO A 348 -3.35 7.65 -18.99
C PRO A 348 -4.82 7.52 -19.41
N GLU A 349 -5.28 6.30 -19.70
CA GLU A 349 -6.66 6.02 -20.14
C GLU A 349 -7.42 5.08 -19.18
N GLN A 350 -6.87 3.90 -18.89
CA GLN A 350 -7.49 2.91 -17.99
C GLN A 350 -6.67 2.75 -16.71
N TYR A 351 -7.34 2.35 -15.61
CA TYR A 351 -6.73 2.22 -14.29
C TYR A 351 -7.04 0.87 -13.64
N TRP A 352 -6.06 0.34 -12.92
CA TRP A 352 -6.18 -0.76 -11.98
C TRP A 352 -5.88 -0.29 -10.56
N THR A 353 -6.51 -0.89 -9.57
CA THR A 353 -6.32 -0.54 -8.15
C THR A 353 -5.73 -1.73 -7.42
N SER A 354 -4.59 -1.51 -6.75
CA SER A 354 -3.98 -2.50 -5.88
C SER A 354 -4.85 -2.73 -4.64
N SER A 355 -5.09 -3.99 -4.30
CA SER A 355 -5.71 -4.42 -3.05
C SER A 355 -4.77 -4.31 -1.85
N GLY A 356 -3.46 -4.34 -2.09
CA GLY A 356 -2.45 -4.25 -1.03
C GLY A 356 -2.20 -2.81 -0.57
N THR A 357 -2.07 -1.87 -1.51
CA THR A 357 -1.78 -0.45 -1.21
C THR A 357 -2.99 0.47 -1.37
N PHE A 358 -4.05 0.02 -2.05
CA PHE A 358 -5.19 0.85 -2.47
C PHE A 358 -4.79 2.06 -3.32
N VAL A 359 -3.64 1.99 -3.99
CA VAL A 359 -3.23 2.94 -5.01
C VAL A 359 -3.82 2.52 -6.36
N SER A 360 -4.30 3.50 -7.11
CA SER A 360 -4.76 3.30 -8.49
C SER A 360 -3.65 3.67 -9.48
N TYR A 361 -3.25 2.72 -10.31
CA TYR A 361 -2.24 2.88 -11.35
C TYR A 361 -2.89 2.86 -12.74
N PRO A 362 -2.48 3.75 -13.65
CA PRO A 362 -2.84 3.60 -15.05
C PRO A 362 -2.22 2.32 -15.61
N ILE A 363 -2.98 1.64 -16.46
CA ILE A 363 -2.58 0.40 -17.14
C ILE A 363 -2.70 0.49 -18.66
N SER A 364 -3.16 1.64 -19.16
CA SER A 364 -3.08 1.98 -20.57
C SER A 364 -2.86 3.47 -20.75
N TRP A 365 -2.19 3.83 -21.84
CA TRP A 365 -1.80 5.19 -22.16
C TRP A 365 -1.89 5.47 -23.65
N LYS A 366 -2.24 6.71 -23.96
CA LYS A 366 -2.09 7.30 -25.28
C LYS A 366 -0.81 8.11 -25.33
N PHE A 367 0.06 7.81 -26.29
CA PHE A 367 1.35 8.47 -26.47
C PHE A 367 1.43 9.10 -27.87
N GLU A 368 1.68 10.41 -27.95
CA GLU A 368 1.64 11.14 -29.22
C GLU A 368 2.80 12.11 -29.37
N ILE A 369 3.41 12.10 -30.55
CA ILE A 369 4.36 13.11 -31.02
C ILE A 369 3.88 13.59 -32.41
N PRO A 370 2.91 14.52 -32.46
CA PRO A 370 2.29 14.93 -33.72
C PRO A 370 3.28 15.45 -34.76
N LYS A 371 4.32 16.18 -34.33
CA LYS A 371 5.38 16.72 -35.22
C LYS A 371 6.15 15.64 -35.99
N MET A 372 6.19 14.41 -35.48
CA MET A 372 6.84 13.27 -36.12
C MET A 372 5.84 12.24 -36.67
N ASN A 373 4.55 12.55 -36.67
CA ASN A 373 3.50 11.60 -37.04
C ASN A 373 3.57 10.29 -36.23
N ILE A 374 3.79 10.37 -34.92
CA ILE A 374 3.82 9.22 -34.01
C ILE A 374 2.57 9.26 -33.11
N TYR A 375 1.80 8.18 -33.14
CA TYR A 375 0.56 7.99 -32.39
C TYR A 375 0.47 6.53 -31.92
N LEU A 376 0.73 6.30 -30.64
CA LEU A 376 0.86 4.97 -30.06
C LEU A 376 -0.17 4.79 -28.94
N SER A 377 -0.74 3.58 -28.87
CA SER A 377 -1.45 3.05 -27.71
C SER A 377 -0.52 2.09 -26.99
N ILE A 378 -0.32 2.34 -25.70
CA ILE A 378 0.53 1.54 -24.81
C ILE A 378 -0.38 0.90 -23.78
N THR A 379 -0.28 -0.41 -23.58
CA THR A 379 -1.14 -1.15 -22.63
C THR A 379 -0.31 -2.13 -21.83
N ALA A 380 -0.49 -2.16 -20.51
CA ALA A 380 0.12 -3.15 -19.64
C ALA A 380 -0.26 -4.57 -20.09
N ASN A 381 0.70 -5.49 -20.14
CA ASN A 381 0.42 -6.86 -20.54
C ASN A 381 -0.57 -7.55 -19.58
N PHE A 382 -0.48 -7.20 -18.30
CA PHE A 382 -1.48 -7.46 -17.28
C PHE A 382 -1.32 -6.39 -16.18
N PRO A 383 -2.35 -6.14 -15.37
CA PRO A 383 -2.36 -4.97 -14.49
C PRO A 383 -1.53 -5.11 -13.20
N GLU A 384 -1.39 -6.35 -12.68
CA GLU A 384 -0.83 -6.67 -11.36
C GLU A 384 0.72 -6.63 -11.36
N GLN A 385 1.29 -5.47 -11.72
CA GLN A 385 2.75 -5.23 -11.79
C GLN A 385 3.20 -4.13 -10.80
N GLU A 386 2.53 -4.05 -9.65
CA GLU A 386 2.94 -3.19 -8.53
C GLU A 386 4.15 -3.81 -7.80
N PHE A 387 5.15 -2.99 -7.50
CA PHE A 387 6.33 -3.36 -6.74
C PHE A 387 6.32 -2.67 -5.37
N ILE A 388 5.97 -3.43 -4.32
CA ILE A 388 5.94 -2.96 -2.94
C ILE A 388 7.35 -3.03 -2.34
N THR A 389 7.89 -1.89 -1.89
CA THR A 389 9.23 -1.82 -1.27
C THR A 389 9.40 -0.55 -0.42
N ILE A 390 10.22 -0.61 0.61
CA ILE A 390 10.61 0.54 1.44
C ILE A 390 11.49 1.53 0.69
N LEU A 391 12.09 1.13 -0.43
CA LEU A 391 12.85 2.02 -1.30
C LEU A 391 11.90 3.07 -1.93
N SER A 392 10.71 2.64 -2.33
CA SER A 392 9.70 3.53 -2.90
C SER A 392 8.34 3.37 -2.22
N PRO A 393 8.19 3.91 -0.99
CA PRO A 393 6.99 3.68 -0.21
C PRO A 393 5.76 4.42 -0.79
N PRO A 394 4.54 3.85 -0.68
CA PRO A 394 4.27 2.46 -0.31
C PRO A 394 4.64 1.43 -1.40
N ALA A 395 4.68 1.85 -2.66
CA ALA A 395 5.05 1.04 -3.81
C ALA A 395 5.28 1.93 -5.05
N LEU A 396 5.95 1.38 -6.06
CA LEU A 396 5.92 1.89 -7.44
C LEU A 396 5.15 0.91 -8.35
N TRP A 397 4.79 1.35 -9.55
CA TRP A 397 4.29 0.44 -10.59
C TRP A 397 5.31 0.37 -11.70
N GLU A 398 5.84 -0.82 -11.94
CA GLU A 398 6.82 -1.05 -12.99
C GLU A 398 6.52 -2.37 -13.69
N GLY A 399 6.13 -2.25 -14.96
CA GLY A 399 5.55 -3.36 -15.68
C GLY A 399 5.82 -3.37 -17.16
N SER A 400 5.82 -4.59 -17.70
CA SER A 400 5.84 -4.87 -19.12
C SER A 400 4.56 -4.35 -19.78
N VAL A 401 4.75 -3.69 -20.92
CA VAL A 401 3.70 -3.13 -21.76
C VAL A 401 3.83 -3.60 -23.20
N SER A 402 2.71 -3.64 -23.90
CA SER A 402 2.65 -3.78 -25.34
C SER A 402 2.30 -2.45 -25.99
N VAL A 403 2.87 -2.23 -27.17
CA VAL A 403 2.71 -1.00 -27.95
C VAL A 403 2.09 -1.33 -29.29
N THR A 404 1.11 -0.55 -29.73
CA THR A 404 0.60 -0.60 -31.11
C THR A 404 0.29 0.81 -31.59
N GLY A 405 0.41 1.06 -32.89
CA GLY A 405 -0.01 2.35 -33.45
C GLY A 405 0.76 2.72 -34.70
N ASN A 406 0.74 4.02 -35.02
CA ASN A 406 1.44 4.58 -36.16
C ASN A 406 2.74 5.24 -35.70
N PHE A 407 3.86 4.81 -36.27
CA PHE A 407 5.17 5.40 -36.03
C PHE A 407 5.72 5.96 -37.35
N MET A 408 5.79 7.29 -37.45
CA MET A 408 6.27 8.00 -38.65
C MET A 408 5.59 7.56 -39.96
N GLY A 409 4.29 7.23 -39.90
CA GLY A 409 3.50 6.78 -41.06
C GLY A 409 3.51 5.28 -41.33
N THR A 410 4.16 4.48 -40.48
CA THR A 410 4.16 3.01 -40.55
C THR A 410 3.39 2.44 -39.37
N GLN A 411 2.52 1.46 -39.61
CA GLN A 411 1.88 0.73 -38.52
C GLN A 411 2.90 -0.18 -37.84
N VAL A 412 3.00 -0.10 -36.52
CA VAL A 412 3.94 -0.86 -35.71
C VAL A 412 3.25 -1.59 -34.57
N SER A 413 3.88 -2.67 -34.14
CA SER A 413 3.66 -3.30 -32.84
C SER A 413 4.98 -3.37 -32.06
N GLY A 414 4.92 -3.55 -30.75
CA GLY A 414 6.12 -3.52 -29.92
C GLY A 414 5.90 -3.93 -28.48
N CYS A 415 6.99 -3.87 -27.74
CA CYS A 415 7.08 -4.15 -26.31
C CYS A 415 7.81 -3.02 -25.61
N GLY A 416 7.72 -2.98 -24.28
CA GLY A 416 8.47 -2.05 -23.48
C GLY A 416 8.21 -2.21 -21.99
N TYR A 417 8.83 -1.33 -21.22
CA TYR A 417 8.52 -1.12 -19.81
C TYR A 417 7.98 0.28 -19.59
N ILE A 418 7.06 0.39 -18.64
CA ILE A 418 6.70 1.67 -18.02
C ILE A 418 6.98 1.58 -16.53
N GLU A 419 7.66 2.59 -16.01
CA GLU A 419 7.79 2.85 -14.58
C GLU A 419 6.94 4.08 -14.23
N ARG A 420 6.21 3.97 -13.12
CA ARG A 420 5.44 5.06 -12.55
C ARG A 420 5.65 5.13 -11.06
N ASN A 421 6.06 6.30 -10.58
CA ASN A 421 6.32 6.50 -9.17
C ASN A 421 5.91 7.88 -8.66
N GLY A 422 5.71 7.99 -7.34
CA GLY A 422 5.45 9.24 -6.65
C GLY A 422 4.01 9.73 -6.69
N PHE A 423 3.09 9.14 -7.46
CA PHE A 423 1.68 9.61 -7.57
C PHE A 423 0.77 9.21 -6.41
N ASN A 424 1.35 8.70 -5.31
CA ASN A 424 0.60 8.10 -4.22
C ASN A 424 0.04 9.20 -3.30
N THR A 425 -1.24 9.13 -2.97
CA THR A 425 -1.92 10.09 -2.07
C THR A 425 -2.17 9.51 -0.67
N ASN A 426 -1.79 8.25 -0.45
CA ASN A 426 -2.07 7.46 0.77
C ASN A 426 -1.00 7.60 1.85
N ASP A 427 -0.38 8.78 1.97
CA ASP A 427 0.77 9.04 2.86
C ASP A 427 0.43 8.95 4.35
N ASN A 428 -0.85 8.84 4.68
CA ASN A 428 -1.35 8.65 6.03
C ASN A 428 -2.51 7.64 6.06
N ILE A 429 -2.79 7.13 7.26
CA ILE A 429 -3.85 6.14 7.50
C ILE A 429 -5.24 6.64 7.07
N GLU A 430 -5.53 7.93 7.12
CA GLU A 430 -6.83 8.46 6.70
C GLU A 430 -7.02 8.42 5.19
N ASN A 431 -6.01 8.84 4.42
CA ASN A 431 -6.05 8.76 2.97
C ASN A 431 -6.05 7.30 2.51
N PHE A 432 -5.30 6.43 3.18
CA PHE A 432 -5.38 4.99 2.98
C PHE A 432 -6.80 4.44 3.18
N LEU A 433 -7.46 4.79 4.29
CA LEU A 433 -8.86 4.41 4.56
C LEU A 433 -9.85 5.02 3.55
N LYS A 434 -9.59 6.23 3.02
CA LYS A 434 -10.37 6.79 1.91
C LYS A 434 -10.19 5.96 0.63
N GLY A 435 -8.97 5.51 0.34
CA GLY A 435 -8.68 4.60 -0.78
C GLY A 435 -9.46 3.30 -0.67
N ILE A 436 -9.47 2.69 0.52
CA ILE A 436 -10.30 1.51 0.84
C ILE A 436 -11.78 1.82 0.63
N GLY A 437 -12.27 2.96 1.12
CA GLY A 437 -13.66 3.40 0.95
C GLY A 437 -14.06 3.47 -0.53
N LYS A 438 -13.22 4.07 -1.38
CA LYS A 438 -13.43 4.14 -2.83
C LYS A 438 -13.45 2.76 -3.48
N ALA A 439 -12.49 1.89 -3.14
CA ALA A 439 -12.44 0.53 -3.68
C ALA A 439 -13.66 -0.30 -3.25
N THR A 440 -14.09 -0.15 -1.99
CA THR A 440 -15.29 -0.79 -1.46
C THR A 440 -16.55 -0.31 -2.17
N GLN A 441 -16.68 1.00 -2.38
CA GLN A 441 -17.80 1.58 -3.14
C GLN A 441 -17.84 1.03 -4.56
N LYS A 442 -16.70 1.01 -5.26
CA LYS A 442 -16.59 0.44 -6.61
C LYS A 442 -16.98 -1.05 -6.66
N SER A 443 -16.59 -1.81 -5.64
CA SER A 443 -16.97 -3.21 -5.48
C SER A 443 -18.50 -3.36 -5.31
N VAL A 444 -19.14 -2.50 -4.51
CA VAL A 444 -20.61 -2.46 -4.39
C VAL A 444 -21.29 -1.97 -5.68
N GLU A 445 -20.68 -1.03 -6.43
CA GLU A 445 -21.15 -0.58 -7.76
C GLU A 445 -21.17 -1.70 -8.78
N SER A 446 -20.14 -2.55 -8.77
CA SER A 446 -20.04 -3.68 -9.67
C SER A 446 -21.11 -4.74 -9.36
N LEU A 447 -21.34 -5.02 -8.06
CA LEU A 447 -22.34 -5.99 -7.63
C LEU A 447 -23.79 -5.48 -7.77
N LEU A 448 -24.04 -4.22 -7.41
CA LEU A 448 -25.35 -3.57 -7.34
C LEU A 448 -25.37 -2.28 -8.18
N PRO A 449 -25.21 -2.37 -9.52
CA PRO A 449 -25.24 -1.20 -10.38
C PRO A 449 -26.65 -0.59 -10.41
N LEU A 450 -26.74 0.74 -10.49
CA LEU A 450 -28.03 1.44 -10.61
C LEU A 450 -28.77 1.14 -11.92
N ASN A 451 -28.04 0.66 -12.93
CA ASN A 451 -28.58 0.22 -14.22
C ASN A 451 -28.00 -1.17 -14.54
N PRO A 452 -28.50 -2.25 -13.90
CA PRO A 452 -28.01 -3.59 -14.14
C PRO A 452 -28.34 -4.05 -15.56
N THR A 453 -27.46 -4.84 -16.17
CA THR A 453 -27.81 -5.69 -17.31
C THR A 453 -28.85 -6.73 -16.90
N ASP A 454 -29.50 -7.38 -17.86
CA ASP A 454 -30.49 -8.41 -17.56
C ASP A 454 -29.86 -9.60 -16.82
N ASP A 455 -28.67 -10.04 -17.25
CA ASP A 455 -27.91 -11.10 -16.57
C ASP A 455 -27.58 -10.72 -15.12
N GLN A 456 -27.18 -9.48 -14.86
CA GLN A 456 -26.92 -9.00 -13.50
C GLN A 456 -28.19 -8.99 -12.66
N PHE A 457 -29.31 -8.53 -13.21
CA PHE A 457 -30.60 -8.56 -12.52
C PHE A 457 -31.02 -9.99 -12.18
N TYR A 458 -30.97 -10.92 -13.14
CA TYR A 458 -31.36 -12.32 -12.91
C TYR A 458 -30.46 -13.02 -11.91
N ARG A 459 -29.16 -12.73 -11.89
CA ARG A 459 -28.25 -13.23 -10.86
C ARG A 459 -28.62 -12.77 -9.45
N LEU A 460 -29.14 -11.54 -9.31
CA LEU A 460 -29.49 -10.98 -8.00
C LEU A 460 -30.81 -11.54 -7.45
N VAL A 461 -31.78 -11.87 -8.30
CA VAL A 461 -33.10 -12.37 -7.88
C VAL A 461 -33.20 -13.90 -7.88
N ASP A 462 -32.16 -14.59 -8.37
CA ASP A 462 -32.04 -16.05 -8.44
C ASP A 462 -33.35 -16.77 -8.81
N SER A 463 -33.85 -16.52 -10.02
CA SER A 463 -35.12 -17.10 -10.47
C SER A 463 -34.92 -18.31 -11.37
N PRO A 464 -35.22 -19.54 -10.90
CA PRO A 464 -35.18 -20.74 -11.73
C PRO A 464 -36.31 -20.78 -12.77
N LEU A 465 -37.27 -19.85 -12.72
CA LEU A 465 -38.41 -19.78 -13.64
C LEU A 465 -38.07 -19.11 -15.00
N GLY A 466 -36.83 -18.62 -15.16
CA GLY A 466 -36.31 -18.09 -16.43
C GLY A 466 -36.68 -16.63 -16.73
N ILE A 467 -36.01 -16.08 -17.74
CA ILE A 467 -36.12 -14.69 -18.24
C ILE A 467 -37.57 -14.32 -18.60
N ASP A 468 -38.36 -15.28 -19.07
CA ASP A 468 -39.73 -15.07 -19.57
C ASP A 468 -40.74 -14.66 -18.49
N PHE A 469 -40.39 -14.76 -17.20
CA PHE A 469 -41.27 -14.40 -16.09
C PHE A 469 -41.22 -12.91 -15.72
N PHE A 470 -40.09 -12.23 -15.97
CA PHE A 470 -39.89 -10.85 -15.55
C PHE A 470 -40.07 -9.86 -16.70
N THR A 471 -40.75 -8.75 -16.43
CA THR A 471 -40.82 -7.62 -17.36
C THR A 471 -39.78 -6.55 -17.04
N SER A 472 -39.62 -5.60 -17.96
CA SER A 472 -38.80 -4.40 -17.72
C SER A 472 -39.29 -3.60 -16.50
N GLU A 473 -40.61 -3.54 -16.29
CA GLU A 473 -41.21 -2.87 -15.14
C GLU A 473 -40.86 -3.57 -13.82
N ASP A 474 -40.81 -4.91 -13.79
CA ASP A 474 -40.39 -5.66 -12.60
C ASP A 474 -38.93 -5.35 -12.24
N LYS A 475 -38.06 -5.27 -13.26
CA LYS A 475 -36.66 -4.88 -13.09
C LYS A 475 -36.53 -3.46 -12.55
N GLU A 476 -37.29 -2.50 -13.09
CA GLU A 476 -37.33 -1.12 -12.57
C GLU A 476 -37.85 -1.06 -11.13
N GLN A 477 -38.84 -1.87 -10.80
CA GLN A 477 -39.36 -2.00 -9.43
C GLN A 477 -38.29 -2.57 -8.48
N TYR A 478 -37.55 -3.60 -8.89
CA TYR A 478 -36.45 -4.15 -8.10
C TYR A 478 -35.32 -3.13 -7.89
N ILE A 479 -34.93 -2.41 -8.94
CA ILE A 479 -33.93 -1.34 -8.84
C ILE A 479 -34.38 -0.28 -7.83
N SER A 480 -35.63 0.17 -7.92
CA SER A 480 -36.17 1.21 -7.03
C SER A 480 -36.41 0.75 -5.60
N SER A 481 -36.72 -0.53 -5.39
CA SER A 481 -37.12 -1.08 -4.08
C SER A 481 -35.99 -1.78 -3.34
N VAL A 482 -34.91 -2.17 -4.02
CA VAL A 482 -33.79 -2.91 -3.42
C VAL A 482 -32.46 -2.21 -3.69
N ILE A 483 -32.09 -2.03 -4.97
CA ILE A 483 -30.76 -1.49 -5.32
C ILE A 483 -30.62 -0.05 -4.80
N LYS A 484 -31.53 0.85 -5.17
CA LYS A 484 -31.47 2.26 -4.77
C LYS A 484 -31.44 2.44 -3.23
N PRO A 485 -32.31 1.77 -2.44
CA PRO A 485 -32.24 1.84 -0.98
C PRO A 485 -30.91 1.38 -0.37
N ILE A 486 -30.31 0.29 -0.87
CA ILE A 486 -28.97 -0.14 -0.42
C ILE A 486 -27.92 0.92 -0.75
N ARG A 487 -27.92 1.38 -2.01
CA ARG A 487 -26.99 2.39 -2.52
C ARG A 487 -27.07 3.70 -1.75
N GLU A 488 -28.26 4.12 -1.35
CA GLU A 488 -28.50 5.34 -0.56
C GLU A 488 -27.68 5.36 0.75
N VAL A 489 -27.45 4.21 1.39
CA VAL A 489 -26.69 4.10 2.64
C VAL A 489 -25.20 3.81 2.39
N VAL A 490 -24.89 2.95 1.42
CA VAL A 490 -23.51 2.59 1.09
C VAL A 490 -22.75 3.78 0.51
N ASP A 491 -23.35 4.57 -0.38
CA ASP A 491 -22.68 5.66 -1.09
C ASP A 491 -22.32 6.85 -0.19
N ARG A 492 -22.88 6.88 1.03
CA ARG A 492 -22.52 7.83 2.08
C ARG A 492 -21.30 7.37 2.91
N SER A 493 -20.87 6.11 2.78
CA SER A 493 -19.74 5.52 3.52
C SER A 493 -18.40 6.06 3.05
N LYS A 494 -17.47 6.29 3.97
CA LYS A 494 -16.13 6.83 3.62
C LYS A 494 -14.94 6.08 4.23
N LYS A 495 -15.16 5.11 5.12
CA LYS A 495 -14.07 4.47 5.90
C LYS A 495 -13.93 2.96 5.69
N ALA A 496 -15.03 2.23 5.44
CA ALA A 496 -15.07 0.80 5.09
C ALA A 496 -14.03 -0.12 5.79
N TRP A 497 -13.74 0.13 7.08
CA TRP A 497 -12.60 -0.54 7.74
C TRP A 497 -12.81 -2.05 7.90
N ARG A 498 -14.06 -2.52 8.02
CA ARG A 498 -14.38 -3.95 8.08
C ARG A 498 -13.99 -4.67 6.79
N SER A 499 -14.19 -4.01 5.65
CA SER A 499 -13.76 -4.50 4.34
C SER A 499 -12.24 -4.56 4.25
N TYR A 500 -11.54 -3.56 4.80
CA TYR A 500 -10.08 -3.59 4.91
C TYR A 500 -9.59 -4.76 5.76
N VAL A 501 -10.16 -4.98 6.95
CA VAL A 501 -9.76 -6.08 7.84
C VAL A 501 -9.83 -7.44 7.14
N PHE A 502 -10.89 -7.66 6.37
CA PHE A 502 -11.07 -8.89 5.60
C PHE A 502 -9.92 -9.13 4.60
N LEU A 503 -9.57 -8.15 3.75
CA LEU A 503 -8.46 -8.33 2.81
C LEU A 503 -7.09 -8.31 3.48
N ALA A 504 -6.87 -7.41 4.44
CA ALA A 504 -5.58 -7.26 5.10
C ALA A 504 -5.14 -8.51 5.87
N CYS A 505 -6.09 -9.25 6.46
CA CYS A 505 -5.78 -10.51 7.11
C CYS A 505 -5.42 -11.63 6.12
N MET A 506 -5.87 -11.53 4.86
CA MET A 506 -5.47 -12.43 3.78
C MET A 506 -4.00 -12.23 3.42
N ASP A 507 -3.58 -10.98 3.23
CA ASP A 507 -2.20 -10.64 2.88
C ASP A 507 -1.25 -10.79 4.08
N ALA A 508 -1.73 -10.56 5.31
CA ALA A 508 -0.92 -10.69 6.52
C ALA A 508 -0.39 -12.10 6.75
N VAL A 509 -1.08 -13.13 6.26
CA VAL A 509 -0.66 -14.54 6.34
C VAL A 509 0.09 -15.02 5.08
N GLY A 510 0.43 -14.10 4.16
CA GLY A 510 1.16 -14.41 2.93
C GLY A 510 0.30 -14.77 1.72
N GLY A 511 -1.03 -14.61 1.82
CA GLY A 511 -1.94 -14.77 0.69
C GLY A 511 -1.90 -13.59 -0.30
N ASN A 512 -2.74 -13.66 -1.34
CA ASN A 512 -2.92 -12.60 -2.33
C ASN A 512 -4.38 -12.14 -2.35
N SER A 513 -4.65 -10.93 -1.88
CA SER A 513 -5.98 -10.33 -1.84
C SER A 513 -6.47 -9.76 -3.17
N GLN A 514 -5.62 -9.61 -4.18
CA GLN A 514 -5.98 -8.96 -5.45
C GLN A 514 -7.11 -9.66 -6.20
N PRO A 515 -7.14 -11.00 -6.33
CA PRO A 515 -8.26 -11.70 -6.95
C PRO A 515 -9.58 -11.56 -6.17
N PHE A 516 -9.52 -11.07 -4.93
CA PHE A 516 -10.66 -10.92 -4.02
C PHE A 516 -11.01 -9.44 -3.77
N ILE A 517 -10.47 -8.49 -4.53
CA ILE A 517 -10.75 -7.05 -4.30
C ILE A 517 -12.26 -6.72 -4.37
N ASP A 518 -13.02 -7.42 -5.22
CA ASP A 518 -14.47 -7.24 -5.33
C ASP A 518 -15.23 -7.80 -4.12
N TRP A 519 -14.58 -8.52 -3.19
CA TRP A 519 -15.20 -9.00 -1.96
C TRP A 519 -15.27 -7.94 -0.87
N LEU A 520 -14.70 -6.74 -1.08
CA LEU A 520 -14.86 -5.60 -0.18
C LEU A 520 -16.34 -5.24 0.06
N ALA A 521 -17.21 -5.50 -0.92
CA ALA A 521 -18.64 -5.34 -0.80
C ALA A 521 -19.27 -6.25 0.26
N MET A 522 -18.76 -7.48 0.46
CA MET A 522 -19.38 -8.43 1.39
C MET A 522 -19.41 -7.90 2.84
N PRO A 523 -18.28 -7.49 3.46
CA PRO A 523 -18.31 -6.92 4.81
C PRO A 523 -19.10 -5.61 4.90
N GLU A 524 -19.04 -4.77 3.86
CA GLU A 524 -19.74 -3.47 3.85
C GLU A 524 -21.25 -3.64 3.74
N LEU A 525 -21.73 -4.60 2.94
CA LEU A 525 -23.15 -4.91 2.82
C LEU A 525 -23.70 -5.51 4.11
N ILE A 526 -23.02 -6.49 4.72
CA ILE A 526 -23.43 -7.03 6.02
C ILE A 526 -23.54 -5.91 7.06
N HIS A 527 -22.53 -5.06 7.14
CA HIS A 527 -22.55 -3.94 8.08
C HIS A 527 -23.68 -2.96 7.73
N THR A 528 -23.88 -2.63 6.47
CA THR A 528 -24.97 -1.74 6.04
C THR A 528 -26.34 -2.33 6.37
N GLY A 529 -26.54 -3.63 6.17
CA GLY A 529 -27.75 -4.34 6.58
C GLY A 529 -28.00 -4.19 8.08
N SER A 530 -26.95 -4.39 8.89
CA SER A 530 -27.04 -4.19 10.35
C SER A 530 -27.44 -2.77 10.73
N LEU A 531 -26.88 -1.76 10.07
CA LEU A 531 -27.21 -0.36 10.34
C LEU A 531 -28.66 -0.02 9.96
N ILE A 532 -29.15 -0.52 8.82
CA ILE A 532 -30.52 -0.26 8.36
C ILE A 532 -31.54 -0.85 9.33
N VAL A 533 -31.32 -2.10 9.77
CA VAL A 533 -32.24 -2.76 10.72
C VAL A 533 -32.15 -2.12 12.11
N ASP A 534 -30.94 -1.81 12.57
CA ASP A 534 -30.68 -1.10 13.84
C ASP A 534 -31.35 0.28 13.85
N ASP A 535 -31.29 1.04 12.75
CA ASP A 535 -31.95 2.35 12.64
C ASP A 535 -33.47 2.27 12.84
N VAL A 536 -34.11 1.20 12.38
CA VAL A 536 -35.55 0.97 12.60
C VAL A 536 -35.83 0.60 14.05
N GLN A 537 -35.01 -0.26 14.64
CA GLN A 537 -35.15 -0.73 16.02
C GLN A 537 -34.98 0.43 17.02
N ASP A 538 -33.97 1.28 16.79
CA ASP A 538 -33.63 2.42 17.64
C ASP A 538 -34.41 3.70 17.27
N ARG A 539 -35.19 3.68 16.18
CA ARG A 539 -35.92 4.84 15.62
C ARG A 539 -34.99 6.03 15.33
N SER A 540 -33.84 5.74 14.74
CA SER A 540 -32.81 6.74 14.43
C SER A 540 -33.24 7.67 13.30
N ASP A 541 -33.06 8.97 13.44
CA ASP A 541 -33.43 9.93 12.38
C ASP A 541 -32.40 10.04 11.25
N THR A 542 -31.11 9.80 11.57
CA THR A 542 -30.01 10.00 10.63
C THR A 542 -29.01 8.85 10.64
N ARG A 543 -28.39 8.61 9.48
CA ARG A 543 -27.33 7.62 9.28
C ARG A 543 -26.31 8.12 8.25
N ARG A 544 -25.02 8.04 8.62
CA ARG A 544 -23.89 8.47 7.79
C ARG A 544 -24.05 9.89 7.24
N GLY A 545 -24.61 10.79 8.06
CA GLY A 545 -24.83 12.21 7.72
C GLY A 545 -26.05 12.49 6.83
N GLY A 546 -26.88 11.49 6.49
CA GLY A 546 -28.15 11.69 5.78
C GLY A 546 -29.33 11.09 6.54
N THR A 547 -30.55 11.26 6.01
CA THR A 547 -31.78 10.71 6.60
C THR A 547 -31.74 9.18 6.66
N ALA A 548 -32.20 8.61 7.78
CA ALA A 548 -32.32 7.15 7.94
C ALA A 548 -33.30 6.54 6.93
N LEU A 549 -33.05 5.30 6.53
CA LEU A 549 -33.72 4.70 5.37
C LEU A 549 -35.23 4.52 5.57
N HIS A 550 -35.68 4.24 6.80
CA HIS A 550 -37.09 4.03 7.11
C HIS A 550 -37.94 5.30 7.01
N HIS A 551 -37.34 6.48 7.14
CA HIS A 551 -38.00 7.76 6.87
C HIS A 551 -38.15 8.04 5.37
N LEU A 552 -37.26 7.49 4.55
CA LEU A 552 -37.27 7.69 3.09
C LEU A 552 -38.17 6.67 2.37
N TYR A 553 -38.17 5.41 2.83
CA TYR A 553 -38.78 4.27 2.14
C TYR A 553 -39.83 3.52 2.97
N GLY A 554 -40.05 3.92 4.21
CA GLY A 554 -40.92 3.22 5.16
C GLY A 554 -40.22 2.04 5.86
N GLU A 555 -40.70 1.69 7.05
CA GLU A 555 -40.11 0.63 7.89
C GLU A 555 -40.08 -0.73 7.18
N ALA A 556 -41.18 -1.11 6.52
CA ALA A 556 -41.29 -2.41 5.86
C ALA A 556 -40.20 -2.61 4.79
N LEU A 557 -39.96 -1.59 3.95
CA LEU A 557 -38.95 -1.69 2.91
C LEU A 557 -37.53 -1.58 3.49
N ALA A 558 -37.33 -0.76 4.52
CA ALA A 558 -36.05 -0.66 5.21
C ALA A 558 -35.64 -2.01 5.83
N ILE A 559 -36.54 -2.67 6.57
CA ILE A 559 -36.30 -4.01 7.14
C ILE A 559 -35.96 -5.02 6.03
N ASN A 560 -36.74 -5.05 4.95
CA ASN A 560 -36.48 -5.94 3.83
C ASN A 560 -35.11 -5.67 3.18
N THR A 561 -34.78 -4.40 2.96
CA THR A 561 -33.49 -3.96 2.41
C THR A 561 -32.33 -4.42 3.28
N GLY A 562 -32.45 -4.25 4.60
CA GLY A 562 -31.47 -4.73 5.56
C GLY A 562 -31.25 -6.24 5.48
N ASN A 563 -32.33 -7.01 5.33
CA ASN A 563 -32.27 -8.46 5.16
C ASN A 563 -31.63 -8.88 3.82
N VAL A 564 -31.92 -8.18 2.72
CA VAL A 564 -31.27 -8.46 1.42
C VAL A 564 -29.75 -8.31 1.54
N CYS A 565 -29.26 -7.29 2.23
CA CYS A 565 -27.83 -7.10 2.48
C CYS A 565 -27.17 -8.29 3.22
N TYR A 566 -27.92 -9.00 4.07
CA TYR A 566 -27.44 -10.20 4.75
C TYR A 566 -27.42 -11.44 3.85
N PHE A 567 -28.27 -11.51 2.82
CA PHE A 567 -28.37 -12.70 1.98
C PHE A 567 -27.48 -12.60 0.74
N ILE A 568 -27.29 -11.40 0.20
CA ILE A 568 -26.50 -11.17 -1.01
C ILE A 568 -25.02 -11.57 -0.87
N GLY A 569 -24.51 -11.64 0.37
CA GLY A 569 -23.14 -12.10 0.65
C GLY A 569 -22.88 -13.55 0.21
N GLU A 570 -23.91 -14.39 0.07
CA GLU A 570 -23.77 -15.74 -0.46
C GLU A 570 -23.16 -15.74 -1.87
N LEU A 571 -23.46 -14.73 -2.69
CA LEU A 571 -23.00 -14.68 -4.09
C LEU A 571 -21.47 -14.72 -4.24
N PHE A 572 -20.74 -14.31 -3.20
CA PHE A 572 -19.28 -14.38 -3.17
C PHE A 572 -18.78 -15.82 -2.98
N THR A 573 -19.53 -16.66 -2.27
CA THR A 573 -19.14 -18.05 -2.00
C THR A 573 -19.09 -18.90 -3.27
N TYR A 574 -19.83 -18.53 -4.33
CA TYR A 574 -19.79 -19.20 -5.63
C TYR A 574 -18.51 -18.93 -6.45
N SER A 575 -17.55 -18.19 -5.91
CA SER A 575 -16.29 -17.92 -6.60
C SER A 575 -15.51 -19.21 -6.89
N PRO A 576 -15.13 -19.47 -8.16
CA PRO A 576 -14.29 -20.62 -8.51
C PRO A 576 -12.86 -20.51 -7.97
N LYS A 577 -12.50 -19.35 -7.39
CA LYS A 577 -11.18 -19.08 -6.79
C LYS A 577 -10.99 -19.75 -5.42
N LEU A 578 -12.06 -20.27 -4.82
CA LEU A 578 -12.00 -20.96 -3.54
C LEU A 578 -12.03 -22.47 -3.72
N ALA A 579 -11.14 -23.18 -3.02
CA ALA A 579 -11.28 -24.61 -2.83
C ALA A 579 -12.57 -24.95 -2.08
N ASP A 580 -13.20 -26.09 -2.39
CA ASP A 580 -14.51 -26.48 -1.84
C ASP A 580 -14.55 -26.45 -0.30
N GLN A 581 -13.49 -26.93 0.36
CA GLN A 581 -13.38 -26.94 1.82
C GLN A 581 -13.31 -25.50 2.39
N THR A 582 -12.55 -24.62 1.74
CA THR A 582 -12.44 -23.21 2.12
C THR A 582 -13.77 -22.50 1.92
N ARG A 583 -14.45 -22.75 0.80
CA ARG A 583 -15.78 -22.22 0.51
C ARG A 583 -16.79 -22.60 1.59
N LEU A 584 -16.86 -23.89 1.96
CA LEU A 584 -17.78 -24.36 2.99
C LEU A 584 -17.50 -23.68 4.34
N LYS A 585 -16.23 -23.59 4.74
CA LYS A 585 -15.84 -22.94 6.00
C LYS A 585 -16.21 -21.46 6.03
N VAL A 586 -15.97 -20.72 4.93
CA VAL A 586 -16.37 -19.31 4.82
C VAL A 586 -17.89 -19.18 4.89
N TYR A 587 -18.64 -20.06 4.22
CA TYR A 587 -20.11 -20.07 4.28
C TYR A 587 -20.63 -20.30 5.70
N GLU A 588 -20.12 -21.30 6.42
CA GLU A 588 -20.52 -21.58 7.82
C GLU A 588 -20.25 -20.38 8.74
N MET A 589 -19.04 -19.82 8.64
CA MET A 589 -18.62 -18.66 9.42
C MET A 589 -19.48 -17.42 9.13
N TYR A 590 -19.96 -17.26 7.89
CA TYR A 590 -20.82 -16.15 7.49
C TYR A 590 -22.13 -16.17 8.28
N PHE A 591 -22.79 -17.32 8.35
CA PHE A 591 -24.02 -17.49 9.12
C PHE A 591 -23.78 -17.49 10.63
N GLU A 592 -22.65 -18.01 11.11
CA GLU A 592 -22.27 -17.90 12.52
C GLU A 592 -22.15 -16.45 12.97
N MET A 593 -21.43 -15.63 12.20
CA MET A 593 -21.29 -14.20 12.43
C MET A 593 -22.66 -13.52 12.52
N MET A 594 -23.55 -13.78 11.56
CA MET A 594 -24.90 -13.19 11.58
C MET A 594 -25.70 -13.60 12.81
N ARG A 595 -25.69 -14.89 13.19
CA ARG A 595 -26.39 -15.36 14.40
C ARG A 595 -25.86 -14.68 15.65
N VAL A 596 -24.55 -14.59 15.79
CA VAL A 596 -23.90 -13.98 16.95
C VAL A 596 -24.19 -12.47 17.03
N ALA A 597 -24.08 -11.75 15.91
CA ALA A 597 -24.39 -10.32 15.85
C ALA A 597 -25.83 -10.01 16.29
N HIS A 598 -26.80 -10.78 15.78
CA HIS A 598 -28.21 -10.61 16.12
C HIS A 598 -28.53 -11.00 17.56
N ALA A 599 -27.83 -12.00 18.13
CA ALA A 599 -27.92 -12.31 19.55
C ALA A 599 -27.42 -11.14 20.42
N GLY A 600 -26.30 -10.51 20.04
CA GLY A 600 -25.79 -9.31 20.69
C GLY A 600 -26.78 -8.14 20.62
N GLN A 601 -27.34 -7.88 19.43
CA GLN A 601 -28.35 -6.85 19.22
C GLN A 601 -29.61 -7.09 20.07
N ALA A 602 -30.10 -8.32 20.14
CA ALA A 602 -31.26 -8.65 20.96
C ALA A 602 -31.02 -8.40 22.47
N MET A 603 -29.81 -8.68 22.94
CA MET A 603 -29.40 -8.39 24.33
C MET A 603 -29.29 -6.89 24.59
N ASP A 604 -28.79 -6.12 23.63
CA ASP A 604 -28.70 -4.65 23.69
C ASP A 604 -30.10 -4.02 23.80
N ILE A 605 -31.03 -4.42 22.91
CA ILE A 605 -32.43 -3.96 22.91
C ILE A 605 -33.15 -4.33 24.21
N SER A 606 -32.90 -5.54 24.75
CA SER A 606 -33.49 -5.98 26.02
C SER A 606 -33.03 -5.12 27.20
N GLY A 607 -31.89 -4.43 27.06
CA GLY A 607 -31.36 -3.48 28.01
C GLY A 607 -30.85 -4.11 29.31
N LEU A 608 -30.26 -3.27 30.16
CA LEU A 608 -29.63 -3.68 31.43
C LEU A 608 -30.31 -3.09 32.68
N HIS A 609 -31.48 -2.48 32.51
CA HIS A 609 -32.20 -1.75 33.56
C HIS A 609 -32.54 -2.62 34.79
N SER A 610 -32.82 -3.90 34.59
CA SER A 610 -33.17 -4.84 35.67
C SER A 610 -32.03 -5.09 36.66
N PHE A 611 -30.78 -4.87 36.26
CA PHE A 611 -29.61 -5.04 37.11
C PHE A 611 -29.29 -3.80 37.95
N MET A 612 -29.75 -2.62 37.53
CA MET A 612 -29.30 -1.36 38.11
C MET A 612 -29.71 -1.17 39.57
N SER A 613 -30.87 -1.66 40.00
CA SER A 613 -31.31 -1.49 41.38
C SER A 613 -30.35 -2.17 42.38
N GLU A 614 -29.88 -3.37 42.07
CA GLU A 614 -28.93 -4.09 42.92
C GLU A 614 -27.52 -3.47 42.83
N VAL A 615 -27.07 -3.12 41.63
CA VAL A 615 -25.76 -2.50 41.39
C VAL A 615 -25.64 -1.14 42.08
N VAL A 616 -26.67 -0.29 41.98
CA VAL A 616 -26.71 1.03 42.63
C VAL A 616 -26.65 0.90 44.15
N ASN A 617 -27.31 -0.09 44.74
CA ASN A 617 -27.30 -0.29 46.20
C ASN A 617 -25.96 -0.88 46.68
N SER A 618 -25.50 -1.96 46.05
CA SER A 618 -24.31 -2.71 46.48
C SER A 618 -22.99 -2.01 46.13
N GLY A 619 -22.93 -1.36 44.96
CA GLY A 619 -21.70 -0.82 44.39
C GLY A 619 -20.87 -1.86 43.66
N ASP A 620 -21.37 -3.10 43.56
CA ASP A 620 -20.73 -4.15 42.77
C ASP A 620 -21.24 -4.09 41.32
N SER A 621 -20.40 -3.59 40.43
CA SER A 621 -20.66 -3.48 38.99
C SER A 621 -20.25 -4.73 38.19
N SER A 622 -19.67 -5.76 38.82
CA SER A 622 -19.03 -6.88 38.11
C SER A 622 -19.97 -7.62 37.16
N VAL A 623 -21.21 -7.88 37.59
CA VAL A 623 -22.26 -8.50 36.77
C VAL A 623 -22.65 -7.60 35.60
N LEU A 624 -22.77 -6.29 35.85
CA LEU A 624 -23.16 -5.31 34.85
C LEU A 624 -22.07 -5.14 33.79
N GLU A 625 -20.81 -4.96 34.20
CA GLU A 625 -19.65 -4.89 33.29
C GLU A 625 -19.56 -6.15 32.43
N LYS A 626 -19.71 -7.35 33.01
CA LYS A 626 -19.70 -8.61 32.26
C LYS A 626 -20.82 -8.69 31.21
N LYS A 627 -22.00 -8.13 31.50
CA LYS A 627 -23.12 -8.08 30.55
C LYS A 627 -22.85 -7.13 29.40
N ILE A 628 -22.34 -5.93 29.68
CA ILE A 628 -21.91 -4.97 28.65
C ILE A 628 -20.83 -5.59 27.78
N TYR A 629 -19.83 -6.24 28.38
CA TYR A 629 -18.81 -6.98 27.65
C TYR A 629 -19.37 -8.04 26.70
N THR A 630 -20.38 -8.79 27.17
CA THR A 630 -21.03 -9.81 26.36
C THR A 630 -21.74 -9.18 25.16
N ILE A 631 -22.44 -8.06 25.36
CA ILE A 631 -23.12 -7.32 24.29
C ILE A 631 -22.10 -6.79 23.27
N HIS A 632 -21.07 -6.07 23.73
CA HIS A 632 -20.00 -5.52 22.87
C HIS A 632 -19.31 -6.62 22.06
N ARG A 633 -19.03 -7.75 22.72
CA ARG A 633 -18.42 -8.92 22.09
C ARG A 633 -19.31 -9.49 20.99
N LEU A 634 -20.57 -9.80 21.29
CA LEU A 634 -21.46 -10.47 20.34
C LEU A 634 -21.88 -9.54 19.19
N LYS A 635 -22.26 -8.29 19.50
CA LYS A 635 -22.77 -7.32 18.52
C LYS A 635 -21.68 -6.85 17.54
N THR A 636 -20.44 -6.70 18.01
CA THR A 636 -19.39 -6.03 17.22
C THR A 636 -18.10 -6.82 17.10
N ALA A 637 -17.57 -7.34 18.21
CA ALA A 637 -16.25 -7.97 18.19
C ALA A 637 -16.21 -9.31 17.46
N ALA A 638 -17.21 -10.15 17.67
CA ALA A 638 -17.31 -11.45 17.01
C ALA A 638 -17.45 -11.31 15.48
N PRO A 639 -18.23 -10.36 14.93
CA PRO A 639 -18.17 -10.04 13.50
C PRO A 639 -16.78 -9.63 12.99
N ALA A 640 -16.08 -8.72 13.69
CA ALA A 640 -14.74 -8.30 13.30
C ALA A 640 -13.74 -9.47 13.32
N CYS A 641 -13.79 -10.28 14.39
CA CYS A 641 -13.03 -11.52 14.53
C CYS A 641 -13.31 -12.49 13.38
N THR A 642 -14.58 -12.69 13.05
CA THR A 642 -14.98 -13.63 11.99
C THR A 642 -14.48 -13.18 10.62
N LEU A 643 -14.60 -11.90 10.29
CA LEU A 643 -14.07 -11.33 9.05
C LEU A 643 -12.55 -11.47 8.95
N ALA A 644 -11.83 -11.22 10.05
CA ALA A 644 -10.37 -11.41 10.10
C ALA A 644 -9.99 -12.88 9.86
N LYS A 645 -10.68 -13.81 10.52
CA LYS A 645 -10.46 -15.25 10.33
C LYS A 645 -10.79 -15.70 8.91
N MET A 646 -11.88 -15.23 8.30
CA MET A 646 -12.21 -15.53 6.90
C MET A 646 -11.09 -15.07 5.96
N GLY A 647 -10.60 -13.84 6.13
CA GLY A 647 -9.47 -13.32 5.36
C GLY A 647 -8.23 -14.20 5.47
N ALA A 648 -7.81 -14.52 6.70
CA ALA A 648 -6.65 -15.38 6.95
C ALA A 648 -6.84 -16.81 6.39
N ILE A 649 -8.04 -17.38 6.49
CA ILE A 649 -8.36 -18.70 5.93
C ILE A 649 -8.23 -18.69 4.40
N ILE A 650 -8.76 -17.67 3.73
CA ILE A 650 -8.65 -17.53 2.27
C ILE A 650 -7.19 -17.31 1.86
N GLY A 651 -6.42 -16.60 2.69
CA GLY A 651 -4.98 -16.35 2.48
C GLY A 651 -4.09 -17.56 2.72
N GLY A 652 -4.64 -18.70 3.18
CA GLY A 652 -3.86 -19.91 3.45
C GLY A 652 -3.16 -19.92 4.80
N GLY A 653 -3.54 -19.04 5.72
CA GLY A 653 -2.98 -18.99 7.06
C GLY A 653 -3.20 -20.28 7.85
N ASN A 654 -2.25 -20.62 8.71
CA ASN A 654 -2.36 -21.76 9.61
C ASN A 654 -3.27 -21.43 10.82
N GLU A 655 -3.64 -22.45 11.62
CA GLU A 655 -4.56 -22.27 12.74
C GLU A 655 -4.07 -21.24 13.78
N GLU A 656 -2.76 -21.19 14.06
CA GLU A 656 -2.20 -20.25 15.02
C GLU A 656 -2.29 -18.80 14.52
N GLU A 657 -2.03 -18.58 13.23
CA GLU A 657 -2.14 -17.27 12.56
C GLU A 657 -3.60 -16.80 12.51
N ILE A 658 -4.52 -17.68 12.09
CA ILE A 658 -5.96 -17.41 12.02
C ILE A 658 -6.48 -17.00 13.40
N ASP A 659 -6.12 -17.73 14.45
CA ASP A 659 -6.57 -17.42 15.80
C ASP A 659 -5.91 -16.17 16.37
N ALA A 660 -4.63 -15.91 16.07
CA ALA A 660 -3.96 -14.68 16.51
C ALA A 660 -4.64 -13.44 15.91
N LEU A 661 -4.90 -13.44 14.60
CA LEU A 661 -5.58 -12.34 13.92
C LEU A 661 -7.04 -12.21 14.38
N GLY A 662 -7.77 -13.33 14.50
CA GLY A 662 -9.14 -13.34 15.01
C GLY A 662 -9.24 -12.73 16.42
N ASN A 663 -8.39 -13.17 17.34
CA ASN A 663 -8.38 -12.66 18.72
C ASN A 663 -7.98 -11.18 18.79
N PHE A 664 -7.06 -10.74 17.93
CA PHE A 664 -6.70 -9.32 17.83
C PHE A 664 -7.88 -8.46 17.39
N PHE A 665 -8.63 -8.89 16.39
CA PHE A 665 -9.82 -8.16 15.93
C PHE A 665 -11.04 -8.29 16.85
N GLU A 666 -11.12 -9.37 17.63
CA GLU A 666 -12.07 -9.45 18.74
C GLU A 666 -11.73 -8.41 19.82
N ALA A 667 -10.46 -8.33 20.23
CA ALA A 667 -10.01 -7.34 21.21
C ALA A 667 -10.24 -5.90 20.72
N ILE A 668 -9.88 -5.59 19.46
CA ILE A 668 -10.19 -4.30 18.83
C ILE A 668 -11.69 -4.05 18.85
N GLY A 669 -12.52 -5.01 18.47
CA GLY A 669 -13.97 -4.80 18.40
C GLY A 669 -14.62 -4.50 19.76
N VAL A 670 -14.14 -5.13 20.84
CA VAL A 670 -14.57 -4.81 22.21
C VAL A 670 -14.06 -3.43 22.63
N ALA A 671 -12.76 -3.18 22.44
CA ALA A 671 -12.13 -1.90 22.77
C ALA A 671 -12.78 -0.74 22.01
N TYR A 672 -13.15 -0.95 20.75
CA TYR A 672 -13.82 0.03 19.90
C TYR A 672 -15.18 0.44 20.47
N GLN A 673 -15.97 -0.49 20.99
CA GLN A 673 -17.25 -0.17 21.63
C GLN A 673 -17.07 0.54 22.98
N ILE A 674 -16.09 0.14 23.78
CA ILE A 674 -15.74 0.87 25.02
C ILE A 674 -15.33 2.31 24.69
N MET A 675 -14.56 2.51 23.62
CA MET A 675 -14.14 3.83 23.19
C MET A 675 -15.29 4.63 22.56
N ASP A 676 -16.25 4.00 21.88
CA ASP A 676 -17.46 4.67 21.39
C ASP A 676 -18.32 5.17 22.56
N ASP A 677 -18.51 4.35 23.61
CA ASP A 677 -19.17 4.77 24.86
C ASP A 677 -18.48 6.00 25.49
N VAL A 678 -17.14 6.07 25.43
CA VAL A 678 -16.36 7.22 25.93
C VAL A 678 -16.53 8.45 25.02
N LEU A 679 -16.40 8.29 23.71
CA LEU A 679 -16.51 9.38 22.75
C LEU A 679 -17.92 9.97 22.71
N ASN A 680 -18.94 9.16 23.00
CA ASN A 680 -20.31 9.61 23.18
C ASN A 680 -20.40 10.70 24.26
N LEU A 681 -19.67 10.52 25.37
CA LEU A 681 -19.66 11.44 26.51
C LEU A 681 -18.81 12.68 26.27
N GLU A 682 -17.78 12.62 25.43
CA GLU A 682 -16.90 13.77 25.16
C GLU A 682 -17.39 14.64 24.00
N GLY A 683 -18.10 14.03 23.06
CA GLY A 683 -18.54 14.63 21.79
C GLY A 683 -17.66 14.20 20.63
N TYR A 684 -18.25 14.09 19.44
CA TYR A 684 -17.55 13.73 18.22
C TYR A 684 -17.00 14.97 17.50
N GLU A 685 -15.87 14.83 16.80
CA GLU A 685 -15.37 15.86 15.88
C GLU A 685 -16.45 16.18 14.84
N ASN A 686 -16.74 17.48 14.66
CA ASN A 686 -17.75 18.06 13.75
C ASN A 686 -19.23 18.04 14.21
N ASN A 687 -19.54 17.81 15.49
CA ASN A 687 -20.92 17.87 16.02
C ASN A 687 -21.94 17.01 15.25
N LEU A 688 -21.50 15.88 14.68
CA LEU A 688 -22.38 14.98 13.91
C LEU A 688 -23.41 14.25 14.78
N LYS A 689 -23.21 14.24 16.10
CA LYS A 689 -24.09 13.66 17.12
C LYS A 689 -24.07 14.54 18.38
N ASP A 690 -25.13 14.51 19.16
CA ASP A 690 -25.23 15.25 20.42
C ASP A 690 -24.36 14.61 21.50
N LYS A 691 -23.66 15.43 22.29
CA LYS A 691 -22.83 14.98 23.41
C LYS A 691 -23.71 14.32 24.49
N GLY A 692 -23.42 13.07 24.83
CA GLY A 692 -24.14 12.29 25.83
C GLY A 692 -25.49 11.76 25.36
N GLU A 693 -25.68 11.49 24.06
CA GLU A 693 -26.93 10.93 23.52
C GLU A 693 -27.31 9.60 24.18
N ASP A 694 -26.34 8.79 24.62
CA ASP A 694 -26.61 7.52 25.31
C ASP A 694 -27.31 7.74 26.65
N ILE A 695 -26.96 8.83 27.35
CA ILE A 695 -27.64 9.24 28.59
C ILE A 695 -29.08 9.65 28.27
N THR A 696 -29.29 10.43 27.21
CA THR A 696 -30.62 10.84 26.73
C THR A 696 -31.49 9.63 26.35
N ALA A 697 -30.88 8.59 25.78
CA ALA A 697 -31.53 7.34 25.37
C ALA A 697 -31.76 6.36 26.55
N GLY A 698 -31.27 6.68 27.76
CA GLY A 698 -31.39 5.79 28.91
C GLY A 698 -30.48 4.56 28.85
N LYS A 699 -29.46 4.57 27.98
CA LYS A 699 -28.54 3.43 27.82
C LYS A 699 -27.58 3.34 29.00
N ILE A 700 -27.22 2.11 29.37
CA ILE A 700 -26.27 1.81 30.45
C ILE A 700 -24.97 1.35 29.81
N THR A 701 -24.01 2.27 29.71
CA THR A 701 -22.73 2.08 29.01
C THR A 701 -21.59 1.72 29.98
N MET A 702 -20.42 1.35 29.44
CA MET A 702 -19.29 0.93 30.26
C MET A 702 -18.85 2.01 31.29
N PRO A 703 -18.74 3.32 30.94
CA PRO A 703 -18.45 4.37 31.92
C PRO A 703 -19.45 4.43 33.07
N VAL A 704 -20.75 4.26 32.80
CA VAL A 704 -21.79 4.25 33.83
C VAL A 704 -21.61 3.06 34.76
N ALA A 705 -21.36 1.87 34.22
CA ALA A 705 -21.13 0.66 35.02
C ALA A 705 -19.92 0.81 35.94
N LYS A 706 -18.79 1.30 35.43
CA LYS A 706 -17.58 1.53 36.25
C LYS A 706 -17.80 2.58 37.33
N ALA A 707 -18.53 3.64 37.03
CA ALA A 707 -18.88 4.67 38.02
C ALA A 707 -19.69 4.11 39.20
N MET A 708 -20.50 3.05 39.00
CA MET A 708 -21.21 2.40 40.10
C MET A 708 -20.29 1.75 41.14
N ARG A 709 -19.04 1.43 40.78
CA ARG A 709 -18.04 0.93 41.73
C ARG A 709 -17.23 2.05 42.39
N LEU A 710 -17.05 3.17 41.68
CA LEU A 710 -16.16 4.27 42.09
C LEU A 710 -16.85 5.33 42.95
N LEU A 711 -18.18 5.43 42.88
CA LEU A 711 -18.94 6.52 43.50
C LEU A 711 -19.63 6.12 44.82
N PRO A 712 -19.84 7.07 45.75
CA PRO A 712 -20.68 6.87 46.92
C PRO A 712 -22.17 6.72 46.53
N LEU A 713 -22.97 6.13 47.42
CA LEU A 713 -24.37 5.74 47.15
C LEU A 713 -25.24 6.89 46.64
N ASP A 714 -25.11 8.09 47.22
CA ASP A 714 -25.89 9.28 46.83
C ASP A 714 -25.64 9.68 45.37
N LYS A 715 -24.40 9.55 44.90
CA LYS A 715 -24.03 9.85 43.51
C LYS A 715 -24.45 8.74 42.55
N ARG A 716 -24.37 7.47 42.97
CA ARG A 716 -24.90 6.32 42.20
C ARG A 716 -26.40 6.44 41.98
N GLU A 717 -27.14 6.76 43.03
CA GLU A 717 -28.57 7.04 42.95
C GLU A 717 -28.88 8.22 42.04
N TYR A 718 -28.10 9.30 42.13
CA TYR A 718 -28.28 10.47 41.27
C TYR A 718 -28.12 10.13 39.78
N ILE A 719 -27.04 9.44 39.41
CA ILE A 719 -26.80 9.03 38.03
C ILE A 719 -27.95 8.15 37.54
N TRP A 720 -28.32 7.14 38.32
CA TRP A 720 -29.38 6.21 37.92
C TRP A 720 -30.75 6.89 37.78
N LYS A 721 -31.17 7.69 38.77
CA LYS A 721 -32.42 8.44 38.71
C LYS A 721 -32.44 9.37 37.50
N THR A 722 -31.32 10.03 37.21
CA THR A 722 -31.20 10.91 36.04
C THR A 722 -31.38 10.14 34.73
N ILE A 723 -30.66 9.03 34.52
CA ILE A 723 -30.77 8.20 33.31
C ILE A 723 -32.21 7.72 33.08
N GLN A 724 -32.92 7.33 34.14
CA GLN A 724 -34.33 6.89 34.05
C GLN A 724 -35.29 7.99 33.57
N THR A 725 -34.92 9.27 33.66
CA THR A 725 -35.76 10.38 33.19
C THR A 725 -35.68 10.63 31.68
N LEU A 726 -34.77 9.96 30.97
CA LEU A 726 -34.45 10.23 29.55
C LEU A 726 -34.19 11.73 29.33
N PRO A 727 -33.18 12.29 30.02
CA PRO A 727 -33.01 13.72 30.15
C PRO A 727 -32.70 14.35 28.79
N LYS A 728 -33.32 15.50 28.51
CA LYS A 728 -33.02 16.34 27.32
C LYS A 728 -32.26 17.63 27.65
N ASP A 729 -32.14 17.95 28.93
CA ASP A 729 -31.45 19.15 29.40
C ASP A 729 -29.94 18.94 29.37
N HIS A 730 -29.24 19.74 28.57
CA HIS A 730 -27.79 19.69 28.41
C HIS A 730 -27.03 19.89 29.73
N GLU A 731 -27.52 20.71 30.66
CA GLU A 731 -26.82 20.92 31.94
C GLU A 731 -26.98 19.72 32.87
N ILE A 732 -28.13 19.03 32.82
CA ILE A 732 -28.33 17.77 33.55
C ILE A 732 -27.41 16.69 32.98
N ILE A 733 -27.36 16.53 31.66
CA ILE A 733 -26.49 15.55 30.98
C ILE A 733 -25.02 15.83 31.33
N LYS A 734 -24.60 17.10 31.22
CA LYS A 734 -23.24 17.54 31.58
C LYS A 734 -22.90 17.24 33.03
N SER A 735 -23.84 17.41 33.96
CA SER A 735 -23.59 17.08 35.37
C SER A 735 -23.30 15.58 35.60
N VAL A 736 -23.92 14.70 34.82
CA VAL A 736 -23.62 13.25 34.86
C VAL A 736 -22.25 12.99 34.26
N ILE A 737 -21.93 13.59 33.11
CA ILE A 737 -20.62 13.45 32.44
C ILE A 737 -19.48 13.87 33.38
N VAL A 738 -19.61 15.01 34.07
CA VAL A 738 -18.61 15.48 35.05
C VAL A 738 -18.41 14.46 36.18
N LEU A 739 -19.46 13.82 36.68
CA LEU A 739 -19.31 12.77 37.69
C LEU A 739 -18.56 11.54 37.15
N LEU A 740 -18.81 11.14 35.90
CA LEU A 740 -18.11 10.02 35.25
C LEU A 740 -16.63 10.35 35.01
N GLU A 741 -16.32 11.60 34.65
CA GLU A 741 -14.96 12.11 34.49
C GLU A 741 -14.23 12.16 35.85
N ASP A 742 -14.80 12.84 36.85
CA ASP A 742 -14.18 13.11 38.15
C ASP A 742 -13.91 11.83 38.95
N CYS A 743 -14.77 10.81 38.83
CA CYS A 743 -14.55 9.54 39.51
C CYS A 743 -13.51 8.64 38.82
N GLY A 744 -13.06 9.00 37.60
CA GLY A 744 -12.07 8.25 36.84
C GLY A 744 -12.63 7.13 35.97
N ALA A 745 -13.96 6.97 35.86
CA ALA A 745 -14.57 5.89 35.05
C ALA A 745 -14.17 5.97 33.57
N ILE A 746 -14.14 7.18 33.00
CA ILE A 746 -13.69 7.40 31.61
C ILE A 746 -12.23 7.01 31.42
N HIS A 747 -11.37 7.32 32.39
CA HIS A 747 -9.95 6.95 32.34
C HIS A 747 -9.77 5.42 32.41
N GLU A 748 -10.51 4.74 33.29
CA GLU A 748 -10.50 3.27 33.36
C GLU A 748 -10.93 2.62 32.04
N CYS A 749 -11.97 3.13 31.38
CA CYS A 749 -12.40 2.65 30.05
C CYS A 749 -11.30 2.77 28.99
N ARG A 750 -10.61 3.91 28.92
CA ARG A 750 -9.51 4.12 27.95
C ARG A 750 -8.36 3.16 28.18
N LYS A 751 -7.93 3.05 29.44
CA LYS A 751 -6.85 2.15 29.83
C LYS A 751 -7.18 0.71 29.47
N GLU A 752 -8.41 0.27 29.75
CA GLU A 752 -8.85 -1.08 29.44
C GLU A 752 -8.93 -1.36 27.94
N ALA A 753 -9.42 -0.39 27.14
CA ALA A 753 -9.42 -0.49 25.68
C ALA A 753 -7.99 -0.65 25.12
N GLU A 754 -7.02 0.10 25.64
CA GLU A 754 -5.61 -0.01 25.27
C GLU A 754 -5.03 -1.38 25.71
N GLU A 755 -5.27 -1.82 26.94
CA GLU A 755 -4.77 -3.10 27.47
C GLU A 755 -5.30 -4.30 26.69
N LEU A 756 -6.56 -4.28 26.27
CA LEU A 756 -7.15 -5.33 25.42
C LEU A 756 -6.40 -5.45 24.08
N MET A 757 -6.21 -4.33 23.38
CA MET A 757 -5.57 -4.29 22.07
C MET A 757 -4.07 -4.63 22.16
N GLU A 758 -3.34 -4.05 23.10
CA GLU A 758 -1.91 -4.34 23.32
C GLU A 758 -1.69 -5.78 23.80
N GLY A 759 -2.59 -6.30 24.62
CA GLY A 759 -2.57 -7.70 25.08
C GLY A 759 -2.70 -8.68 23.92
N ALA A 760 -3.66 -8.45 23.02
CA ALA A 760 -3.86 -9.31 21.86
C ALA A 760 -2.76 -9.15 20.79
N TRP A 761 -2.22 -7.94 20.62
CA TRP A 761 -1.14 -7.68 19.66
C TRP A 761 0.11 -8.51 19.93
N LYS A 762 0.47 -8.79 21.19
CA LYS A 762 1.65 -9.59 21.55
C LYS A 762 1.69 -10.95 20.83
N LYS A 763 0.53 -11.59 20.63
CA LYS A 763 0.46 -12.89 19.93
C LYS A 763 0.64 -12.69 18.42
N VAL A 764 -0.03 -11.69 17.84
CA VAL A 764 0.14 -11.32 16.41
C VAL A 764 1.59 -10.98 16.12
N ASP A 765 2.24 -10.20 16.99
CA ASP A 765 3.60 -9.73 16.78
C ASP A 765 4.63 -10.87 16.71
N LYS A 766 4.36 -11.97 17.42
CA LYS A 766 5.21 -13.15 17.47
C LYS A 766 5.00 -14.10 16.29
N ILE A 767 3.76 -14.23 15.82
CA ILE A 767 3.35 -15.30 14.89
C ILE A 767 3.29 -14.78 13.45
N ILE A 768 2.77 -13.57 13.24
CA ILE A 768 2.65 -12.98 11.91
C ILE A 768 3.99 -12.37 11.49
N ALA A 769 4.45 -12.71 10.29
CA ALA A 769 5.69 -12.20 9.72
C ALA A 769 5.71 -10.66 9.66
N ASP A 770 6.87 -10.06 9.91
CA ASP A 770 7.04 -8.61 9.80
C ASP A 770 6.88 -8.19 8.33
N SER A 771 5.72 -7.64 7.98
CA SER A 771 5.33 -7.25 6.63
C SER A 771 4.69 -5.86 6.61
N PHE A 772 4.60 -5.25 5.42
CA PHE A 772 3.83 -4.01 5.26
C PHE A 772 2.37 -4.17 5.70
N PHE A 773 1.79 -5.36 5.52
CA PHE A 773 0.42 -5.66 5.94
C PHE A 773 0.31 -5.67 7.47
N LYS A 774 1.23 -6.34 8.17
CA LYS A 774 1.30 -6.32 9.64
C LYS A 774 1.46 -4.91 10.19
N ILE A 775 2.32 -4.08 9.59
CA ILE A 775 2.50 -2.68 9.99
C ILE A 775 1.19 -1.88 9.85
N LYS A 776 0.46 -2.08 8.75
CA LYS A 776 -0.83 -1.41 8.54
C LYS A 776 -1.88 -1.90 9.55
N LEU A 777 -1.93 -3.20 9.86
CA LEU A 777 -2.80 -3.74 10.92
C LEU A 777 -2.49 -3.13 12.28
N ARG A 778 -1.20 -3.00 12.63
CA ARG A 778 -0.74 -2.35 13.88
C ARG A 778 -1.18 -0.89 13.95
N THR A 779 -0.92 -0.16 12.87
CA THR A 779 -1.30 1.25 12.71
C THR A 779 -2.81 1.43 12.82
N PHE A 780 -3.57 0.53 12.19
CA PHE A 780 -5.03 0.53 12.24
C PHE A 780 -5.55 0.34 13.66
N GLY A 781 -4.96 -0.57 14.45
CA GLY A 781 -5.35 -0.79 15.85
C GLY A 781 -5.29 0.49 16.69
N TRP A 782 -4.19 1.24 16.62
CA TRP A 782 -4.09 2.53 17.32
C TRP A 782 -5.03 3.60 16.76
N TYR A 783 -5.13 3.69 15.42
CA TYR A 783 -6.03 4.64 14.77
C TYR A 783 -7.50 4.42 15.15
N ALA A 784 -7.96 3.17 15.14
CA ALA A 784 -9.33 2.80 15.45
C ALA A 784 -9.73 3.17 16.89
N LEU A 785 -8.78 3.13 17.83
CA LEU A 785 -9.00 3.46 19.24
C LEU A 785 -8.60 4.90 19.59
N LYS A 786 -8.18 5.71 18.61
CA LYS A 786 -7.63 7.07 18.81
C LYS A 786 -6.51 7.14 19.84
N ILE A 787 -5.63 6.14 19.82
CA ILE A 787 -4.42 6.12 20.66
C ILE A 787 -3.32 6.90 19.93
N GLU A 788 -2.77 7.93 20.57
CA GLU A 788 -1.78 8.84 19.96
C GLU A 788 -0.34 8.34 19.96
#